data_AF-A0A963ST67-F1
#
_entry.id   AF-A0A963ST67-F1
#
_cell.length_a   1.000
_cell.length_b   1.000
_cell.length_c   1.000
_cell.angle_alpha   90.00
_cell.angle_beta   90.00
_cell.angle_gamma   90.00
#
_symmetry.space_group_name_H-M   'P 1'
#
loop_
_entity.id
_entity.type
_entity.pdbx_description
1 polymer ?
#
loop_
_entity_poly.entity_id
_entity_poly.type
_entity_poly.pdbx_seq_one_letter_code
_entity_poly.pdbx_strand_id
1 'polypeptide(L)'
;MNKTKHIITIAILLFLMGLSFSLAQSAAENSQQINFAADKVIYDQKTNIITASGNVILNQNGNSLTADNITYDVNSGEVNASGGITIKEPSGNILYMQDATLNGDLKQGFINHTRVIFTDGSKLIARSGERKGQLTILKNAIYTPCEMCVEEGKEKPTWQIRADQVTHDSDDKTIKYKNVRLEIAGIPILYSPYFAHPDPTVRARTGILPPSKLGRSTELGAFVQIPYYFNISPHQDFTFEPIITSREGVVFAGNYRQRTSNGLFTTLASIANVNERDNNFQKTGDHELRGHIFSKGEFDLPSLDNLGGDWQWDYALNWVSDDTYLRRYYDDRSDVLESHVKLERFWDRNYATVGSYVFQGLDEEDNFGLTGQALPSFDINVNKDTGFIDSTFKFDASGVQIYRIDGMRSRRLSTKATWAVPFQSDLGDFYTLTASVRSDLYNNSNSIMPDQSQYAGVDGTHSRILPKLALDWRMPFLKSSGKTTQVIEPMFSIIVAPTKPNLPENVINFANEDSRNFEFDENNLFSHNRFNGYDRWEGGTRVNFGLRYNLYTDNINMIATIGQSVRLNNTETFPVGSGYEGKASDLVGRIDVTVGDWVDYVHRFRLDKRTFQLRRNELILSTGPDWLKLSVRYLDLDLNDGSRLIGTELENRREIGTGMKINFDKKWALQGSWIKDILNDKTISYDAGLVYHDDCLEFGLSYERRFTTDRDIAPSSTVHFRIILKNLG
;
A
#
# COMPACT_ATOMS: atom_id res chain seq x y z
N MET A 1 -39.57 57.62 25.30
CA MET A 1 -40.29 57.93 24.03
C MET A 1 -39.54 57.27 22.89
N ASN A 2 -40.26 56.46 22.10
CA ASN A 2 -39.89 55.88 20.80
C ASN A 2 -38.57 55.09 20.68
N LYS A 3 -38.60 53.79 21.06
CA LYS A 3 -38.04 52.67 20.26
C LYS A 3 -38.23 51.25 20.87
N THR A 4 -39.29 51.03 21.65
CA THR A 4 -39.59 49.72 22.29
C THR A 4 -41.08 49.35 22.21
N LYS A 5 -41.73 49.63 21.06
CA LYS A 5 -43.13 49.25 20.78
C LYS A 5 -43.35 48.64 19.39
N HIS A 6 -42.30 48.20 18.69
CA HIS A 6 -42.41 47.63 17.33
C HIS A 6 -41.92 46.18 17.18
N ILE A 7 -41.46 45.54 18.26
CA ILE A 7 -41.01 44.13 18.21
C ILE A 7 -42.08 43.17 18.78
N ILE A 8 -43.01 43.66 19.61
CA ILE A 8 -44.06 42.81 20.23
C ILE A 8 -45.31 42.72 19.34
N THR A 9 -45.50 43.63 18.39
CA THR A 9 -46.69 43.66 17.50
C THR A 9 -46.54 42.82 16.23
N ILE A 10 -45.32 42.43 15.86
CA ILE A 10 -45.07 41.58 14.67
C ILE A 10 -45.05 40.09 15.03
N ALA A 11 -44.71 39.73 16.28
CA ALA A 11 -44.74 38.34 16.76
C ALA A 11 -46.16 37.81 17.04
N ILE A 12 -47.14 38.70 17.31
CA ILE A 12 -48.54 38.31 17.61
C ILE A 12 -49.41 38.29 16.33
N LEU A 13 -49.00 38.96 15.25
CA LEU A 13 -49.70 38.91 13.95
C LEU A 13 -49.29 37.70 13.09
N LEU A 14 -48.10 37.12 13.30
CA LEU A 14 -47.64 35.90 12.63
C LEU A 14 -48.13 34.60 13.29
N PHE A 15 -48.73 34.68 14.49
CA PHE A 15 -49.30 33.54 15.19
C PHE A 15 -50.84 33.40 15.00
N LEU A 16 -51.49 34.37 14.33
CA LEU A 16 -52.96 34.42 14.17
C LEU A 16 -53.45 34.57 12.72
N MET A 17 -52.57 34.53 11.71
CA MET A 17 -52.93 34.39 10.30
C MET A 17 -52.19 33.19 9.70
N GLY A 18 -52.87 32.05 9.67
CA GLY A 18 -52.35 30.82 9.07
C GLY A 18 -53.06 29.53 9.51
N LEU A 19 -53.87 29.59 10.56
CA LEU A 19 -54.92 28.60 10.85
C LEU A 19 -56.12 28.85 9.93
N SER A 20 -56.01 28.46 8.66
CA SER A 20 -57.13 28.23 7.71
C SER A 20 -56.60 27.75 6.36
N PHE A 21 -56.05 26.53 6.32
CA PHE A 21 -56.15 25.70 5.11
C PHE A 21 -56.58 24.31 5.57
N SER A 22 -57.89 24.19 5.76
CA SER A 22 -58.59 22.92 5.67
C SER A 22 -58.53 22.47 4.21
N LEU A 23 -57.40 21.90 3.80
CA LEU A 23 -57.41 20.95 2.70
C LEU A 23 -57.59 19.59 3.36
N ALA A 24 -58.75 19.01 3.09
CA ALA A 24 -58.98 17.59 3.23
C ALA A 24 -57.80 16.87 2.58
N GLN A 25 -56.85 16.43 3.40
CA GLN A 25 -55.99 15.34 3.04
C GLN A 25 -56.94 14.15 3.00
N SER A 26 -57.52 13.93 1.82
CA SER A 26 -57.94 12.60 1.41
C SER A 26 -56.86 11.69 1.97
N ALA A 27 -57.25 10.86 2.94
CA ALA A 27 -56.54 9.63 3.16
C ALA A 27 -56.55 9.00 1.78
N ALA A 28 -55.44 9.12 1.05
CA ALA A 28 -55.12 8.16 0.05
C ALA A 28 -55.15 6.86 0.83
N GLU A 29 -56.27 6.15 0.75
CA GLU A 29 -56.27 4.72 0.94
C GLU A 29 -55.13 4.27 0.05
N ASN A 30 -54.01 3.96 0.69
CA ASN A 30 -52.90 3.28 0.06
C ASN A 30 -53.45 1.87 -0.18
N SER A 31 -54.37 1.74 -1.14
CA SER A 31 -54.74 0.46 -1.73
C SER A 31 -53.50 0.07 -2.53
N GLN A 32 -52.50 -0.42 -1.80
CA GLN A 32 -51.29 -0.96 -2.37
C GLN A 32 -51.73 -2.09 -3.29
N GLN A 33 -51.74 -1.80 -4.58
CA GLN A 33 -52.26 -2.71 -5.59
C GLN A 33 -51.37 -3.95 -5.58
N ILE A 34 -51.91 -5.07 -5.07
CA ILE A 34 -51.23 -6.35 -5.11
C ILE A 34 -51.27 -6.80 -6.57
N ASN A 35 -50.11 -6.76 -7.23
CA ASN A 35 -49.98 -7.26 -8.59
C ASN A 35 -49.76 -8.76 -8.54
N PHE A 36 -50.72 -9.50 -9.10
CA PHE A 36 -50.79 -10.94 -8.98
C PHE A 36 -50.98 -11.61 -10.34
N ALA A 37 -50.23 -12.67 -10.61
CA ALA A 37 -50.37 -13.50 -11.81
C ALA A 37 -50.21 -14.99 -11.45
N ALA A 38 -50.98 -15.86 -12.11
CA ALA A 38 -50.90 -17.31 -11.98
C ALA A 38 -51.50 -17.98 -13.21
N ASP A 39 -51.16 -19.24 -13.46
CA ASP A 39 -51.72 -20.02 -14.58
C ASP A 39 -53.22 -20.30 -14.36
N LYS A 40 -53.64 -20.48 -13.11
CA LYS A 40 -55.05 -20.71 -12.74
C LYS A 40 -55.39 -20.06 -11.41
N VAL A 41 -56.56 -19.41 -11.34
CA VAL A 41 -57.14 -18.84 -10.11
C VAL A 41 -58.57 -19.35 -9.94
N ILE A 42 -58.89 -19.89 -8.77
CA ILE A 42 -60.20 -20.42 -8.41
C ILE A 42 -60.68 -19.71 -7.15
N TYR A 43 -61.90 -19.18 -7.16
CA TYR A 43 -62.55 -18.64 -5.98
C TYR A 43 -63.71 -19.54 -5.56
N ASP A 44 -63.64 -20.13 -4.37
CA ASP A 44 -64.72 -20.90 -3.78
C ASP A 44 -65.60 -20.00 -2.91
N GLN A 45 -66.78 -19.66 -3.43
CA GLN A 45 -67.76 -18.78 -2.78
C GLN A 45 -68.37 -19.37 -1.50
N LYS A 46 -68.28 -20.70 -1.26
CA LYS A 46 -68.83 -21.31 -0.04
C LYS A 46 -67.86 -21.21 1.13
N THR A 47 -66.58 -21.35 0.84
CA THR A 47 -65.50 -21.32 1.84
C THR A 47 -64.82 -19.95 1.93
N ASN A 48 -65.07 -19.05 0.98
CA ASN A 48 -64.39 -17.77 0.77
C ASN A 48 -62.86 -17.94 0.63
N ILE A 49 -62.42 -19.00 -0.05
CA ILE A 49 -60.99 -19.27 -0.30
C ILE A 49 -60.67 -18.98 -1.77
N ILE A 50 -59.62 -18.19 -2.00
CA ILE A 50 -59.01 -17.98 -3.33
C ILE A 50 -57.80 -18.91 -3.44
N THR A 51 -57.81 -19.82 -4.41
CA THR A 51 -56.67 -20.70 -4.70
C THR A 51 -56.07 -20.31 -6.03
N ALA A 52 -54.79 -19.98 -6.04
CA ALA A 52 -54.01 -19.81 -7.25
C ALA A 52 -52.94 -20.90 -7.40
N SER A 53 -52.81 -21.43 -8.60
CA SER A 53 -51.92 -22.57 -8.90
C SER A 53 -51.21 -22.39 -10.24
N GLY A 54 -49.94 -22.78 -10.29
CA GLY A 54 -49.08 -22.72 -11.47
C GLY A 54 -48.41 -21.36 -11.63
N ASN A 55 -47.08 -21.33 -11.53
CA ASN A 55 -46.21 -20.16 -11.70
C ASN A 55 -46.77 -18.89 -11.03
N VAL A 56 -47.17 -19.00 -9.77
CA VAL A 56 -47.79 -17.90 -9.06
C VAL A 56 -46.74 -16.83 -8.78
N ILE A 57 -46.99 -15.59 -9.20
CA ILE A 57 -46.14 -14.42 -8.96
C ILE A 57 -46.98 -13.36 -8.26
N LEU A 58 -46.52 -12.92 -7.08
CA LEU A 58 -47.12 -11.86 -6.29
C LEU A 58 -46.08 -10.76 -6.05
N ASN A 59 -46.42 -9.52 -6.42
CA ASN A 59 -45.58 -8.36 -6.19
C ASN A 59 -46.29 -7.37 -5.27
N GLN A 60 -45.67 -7.07 -4.13
CA GLN A 60 -46.20 -6.13 -3.15
C GLN A 60 -45.05 -5.42 -2.42
N ASN A 61 -45.10 -4.08 -2.32
CA ASN A 61 -44.10 -3.28 -1.59
C ASN A 61 -42.64 -3.52 -2.02
N GLY A 62 -42.43 -3.81 -3.30
CA GLY A 62 -41.10 -4.13 -3.85
C GLY A 62 -40.61 -5.54 -3.54
N ASN A 63 -41.34 -6.32 -2.72
CA ASN A 63 -41.12 -7.77 -2.60
C ASN A 63 -41.73 -8.47 -3.81
N SER A 64 -40.99 -9.43 -4.37
CA SER A 64 -41.47 -10.32 -5.41
C SER A 64 -41.48 -11.75 -4.86
N LEU A 65 -42.67 -12.33 -4.74
CA LEU A 65 -42.89 -13.69 -4.26
C LEU A 65 -43.29 -14.58 -5.44
N THR A 66 -42.66 -15.74 -5.56
CA THR A 66 -43.04 -16.78 -6.51
C THR A 66 -43.31 -18.10 -5.80
N ALA A 67 -44.36 -18.84 -6.17
CA ALA A 67 -44.71 -20.15 -5.59
C ALA A 67 -45.51 -21.02 -6.57
N ASP A 68 -45.59 -22.33 -6.34
CA ASP A 68 -46.45 -23.21 -7.15
C ASP A 68 -47.93 -23.02 -6.82
N ASN A 69 -48.28 -22.90 -5.53
CA ASN A 69 -49.66 -22.73 -5.07
C ASN A 69 -49.76 -21.71 -3.95
N ILE A 70 -50.77 -20.83 -4.02
CA ILE A 70 -51.12 -19.88 -2.96
C ILE A 70 -52.62 -19.97 -2.71
N THR A 71 -53.02 -20.23 -1.46
CA THR A 71 -54.41 -20.15 -1.01
C THR A 71 -54.58 -18.98 -0.06
N TYR A 72 -55.56 -18.12 -0.31
CA TYR A 72 -55.94 -17.00 0.54
C TYR A 72 -57.34 -17.21 1.10
N ASP A 73 -57.45 -17.30 2.42
CA ASP A 73 -58.73 -17.34 3.13
C ASP A 73 -59.17 -15.92 3.45
N VAL A 74 -60.23 -15.47 2.78
CA VAL A 74 -60.74 -14.10 2.90
C VAL A 74 -61.32 -13.83 4.29
N ASN A 75 -61.80 -14.86 5.01
CA ASN A 75 -62.40 -14.68 6.33
C ASN A 75 -61.33 -14.43 7.40
N SER A 76 -60.24 -15.20 7.36
CA SER A 76 -59.16 -15.14 8.34
C SER A 76 -58.02 -14.20 7.95
N GLY A 77 -57.95 -13.79 6.68
CA GLY A 77 -56.83 -13.02 6.13
C GLY A 77 -55.54 -13.84 5.97
N GLU A 78 -55.63 -15.17 6.10
CA GLU A 78 -54.49 -16.08 6.06
C GLU A 78 -54.11 -16.43 4.61
N VAL A 79 -52.82 -16.31 4.28
CA VAL A 79 -52.23 -16.70 3.01
C VAL A 79 -51.34 -17.92 3.25
N ASN A 80 -51.69 -19.06 2.69
CA ASN A 80 -50.85 -20.26 2.68
C ASN A 80 -50.22 -20.41 1.31
N ALA A 81 -48.89 -20.36 1.25
CA ALA A 81 -48.11 -20.63 0.06
C ALA A 81 -47.39 -21.99 0.20
N SER A 82 -47.28 -22.73 -0.90
CA SER A 82 -46.59 -24.03 -0.95
C SER A 82 -45.98 -24.30 -2.32
N GLY A 83 -45.00 -25.20 -2.36
CA GLY A 83 -44.30 -25.62 -3.58
C GLY A 83 -43.26 -24.61 -4.03
N GLY A 84 -42.11 -24.60 -3.34
CA GLY A 84 -40.91 -23.87 -3.78
C GLY A 84 -41.05 -22.34 -3.76
N ILE A 85 -41.37 -21.77 -2.60
CA ILE A 85 -41.56 -20.33 -2.46
C ILE A 85 -40.21 -19.62 -2.52
N THR A 86 -40.11 -18.59 -3.38
CA THR A 86 -38.97 -17.67 -3.44
C THR A 86 -39.45 -16.25 -3.23
N ILE A 87 -38.82 -15.52 -2.30
CA ILE A 87 -39.09 -14.11 -2.05
C ILE A 87 -37.83 -13.31 -2.33
N LYS A 88 -37.92 -12.35 -3.24
CA LYS A 88 -36.87 -11.36 -3.49
C LYS A 88 -37.24 -10.05 -2.81
N GLU A 89 -36.44 -9.63 -1.84
CA GLU A 89 -36.63 -8.38 -1.11
C GLU A 89 -36.01 -7.17 -1.86
N PRO A 90 -36.50 -5.94 -1.64
CA PRO A 90 -35.89 -4.71 -2.17
C PRO A 90 -34.43 -4.52 -1.74
N SER A 91 -34.04 -5.07 -0.58
CA SER A 91 -32.67 -5.08 -0.07
C SER A 91 -31.70 -5.84 -0.98
N GLY A 92 -32.21 -6.69 -1.88
CA GLY A 92 -31.43 -7.59 -2.72
C GLY A 92 -31.28 -9.01 -2.14
N ASN A 93 -31.79 -9.26 -0.92
CA ASN A 93 -31.81 -10.59 -0.33
C ASN A 93 -32.80 -11.51 -1.06
N ILE A 94 -32.49 -12.81 -1.08
CA ILE A 94 -33.36 -13.85 -1.65
C ILE A 94 -33.66 -14.89 -0.58
N LEU A 95 -34.94 -15.13 -0.32
CA LEU A 95 -35.41 -16.11 0.65
C LEU A 95 -36.08 -17.27 -0.08
N TYR A 96 -35.69 -18.49 0.25
CA TYR A 96 -36.33 -19.73 -0.19
C TYR A 96 -37.00 -20.41 1.00
N MET A 97 -38.20 -20.94 0.78
CA MET A 97 -38.95 -21.68 1.79
C MET A 97 -39.84 -22.73 1.12
N GLN A 98 -40.14 -23.82 1.84
CA GLN A 98 -40.96 -24.90 1.29
C GLN A 98 -42.45 -24.57 1.40
N ASP A 99 -42.86 -24.14 2.60
CA ASP A 99 -44.22 -23.78 2.95
C ASP A 99 -44.18 -22.54 3.85
N ALA A 100 -45.16 -21.66 3.67
CA ALA A 100 -45.33 -20.47 4.48
C ALA A 100 -46.80 -20.17 4.74
N THR A 101 -47.12 -19.90 6.00
CA THR A 101 -48.41 -19.38 6.43
C THR A 101 -48.21 -17.94 6.84
N LEU A 102 -48.79 -17.01 6.11
CA LEU A 102 -48.64 -15.57 6.27
C LEU A 102 -49.98 -14.94 6.68
N ASN A 103 -49.95 -13.94 7.57
CA ASN A 103 -51.14 -13.19 8.01
C ASN A 103 -50.77 -11.70 8.21
N GLY A 104 -51.77 -10.82 8.27
CA GLY A 104 -51.63 -9.40 8.57
C GLY A 104 -50.79 -8.64 7.54
N ASP A 105 -51.25 -8.60 6.29
CA ASP A 105 -50.56 -7.98 5.14
C ASP A 105 -49.16 -8.58 4.88
N LEU A 106 -49.01 -9.90 5.04
CA LEU A 106 -47.75 -10.64 4.90
C LEU A 106 -46.66 -10.26 5.93
N LYS A 107 -47.00 -9.54 7.02
CA LYS A 107 -46.03 -9.10 8.04
C LYS A 107 -45.76 -10.15 9.11
N GLN A 108 -46.64 -11.13 9.27
CA GLN A 108 -46.51 -12.19 10.26
C GLN A 108 -46.59 -13.54 9.58
N GLY A 109 -45.80 -14.51 10.01
CA GLY A 109 -45.96 -15.85 9.49
C GLY A 109 -44.97 -16.88 9.97
N PHE A 110 -45.38 -18.14 9.85
CA PHE A 110 -44.54 -19.31 10.12
C PHE A 110 -43.94 -19.79 8.81
N ILE A 111 -42.65 -20.14 8.88
CA ILE A 111 -41.86 -20.52 7.74
C ILE A 111 -41.16 -21.84 8.05
N ASN A 112 -41.28 -22.82 7.16
CA ASN A 112 -40.58 -24.10 7.29
C ASN A 112 -39.48 -24.22 6.23
N HIS A 113 -38.34 -24.79 6.65
CA HIS A 113 -37.15 -25.00 5.80
C HIS A 113 -36.70 -23.73 5.07
N THR A 114 -36.36 -22.68 5.84
CA THR A 114 -35.98 -21.38 5.28
C THR A 114 -34.49 -21.35 4.93
N ARG A 115 -34.17 -20.80 3.76
CA ARG A 115 -32.82 -20.44 3.33
C ARG A 115 -32.81 -18.99 2.86
N VAL A 116 -32.00 -18.16 3.48
CA VAL A 116 -31.76 -16.77 3.07
C VAL A 116 -30.40 -16.69 2.40
N ILE A 117 -30.32 -16.02 1.25
CA ILE A 117 -29.10 -15.63 0.57
C ILE A 117 -29.02 -14.11 0.63
N PHE A 118 -27.98 -13.59 1.26
CA PHE A 118 -27.73 -12.16 1.39
C PHE A 118 -26.98 -11.60 0.17
N THR A 119 -26.90 -10.28 0.08
CA THR A 119 -26.25 -9.55 -1.03
C THR A 119 -24.74 -9.80 -1.16
N ASP A 120 -24.08 -10.19 -0.07
CA ASP A 120 -22.65 -10.59 -0.04
C ASP A 120 -22.43 -12.07 -0.39
N GLY A 121 -23.48 -12.81 -0.75
CA GLY A 121 -23.45 -14.24 -1.05
C GLY A 121 -23.49 -15.16 0.19
N SER A 122 -23.52 -14.59 1.40
CA SER A 122 -23.65 -15.36 2.63
C SER A 122 -25.04 -15.98 2.77
N LYS A 123 -25.11 -17.11 3.47
CA LYS A 123 -26.28 -17.97 3.53
C LYS A 123 -26.69 -18.21 4.97
N LEU A 124 -27.99 -18.14 5.23
CA LEU A 124 -28.60 -18.47 6.52
C LEU A 124 -29.68 -19.52 6.31
N ILE A 125 -29.50 -20.71 6.89
CA ILE A 125 -30.40 -21.86 6.72
C ILE A 125 -31.01 -22.21 8.07
N ALA A 126 -32.31 -22.46 8.13
CA ALA A 126 -33.03 -22.81 9.35
C ALA A 126 -34.10 -23.88 9.13
N ARG A 127 -34.41 -24.64 10.19
CA ARG A 127 -35.47 -25.68 10.13
C ARG A 127 -36.86 -25.06 10.16
N SER A 128 -37.05 -24.09 11.04
CA SER A 128 -38.30 -23.34 11.14
C SER A 128 -38.00 -21.89 11.51
N GLY A 129 -38.95 -21.03 11.18
CA GLY A 129 -38.86 -19.61 11.44
C GLY A 129 -40.23 -19.01 11.71
N GLU A 130 -40.20 -17.82 12.29
CA GLU A 130 -41.36 -16.97 12.50
C GLU A 130 -40.97 -15.55 12.14
N ARG A 131 -41.76 -14.90 11.28
CA ARG A 131 -41.64 -13.47 11.01
C ARG A 131 -42.62 -12.72 11.90
N LYS A 132 -42.14 -11.69 12.61
CA LYS A 132 -42.93 -10.74 13.39
C LYS A 132 -42.59 -9.32 12.96
N GLY A 133 -43.30 -8.82 11.96
CA GLY A 133 -43.02 -7.53 11.36
C GLY A 133 -41.65 -7.53 10.69
N GLN A 134 -40.70 -6.81 11.30
CA GLN A 134 -39.33 -6.65 10.80
C GLN A 134 -38.34 -7.65 11.40
N LEU A 135 -38.78 -8.45 12.36
CA LEU A 135 -37.97 -9.50 12.98
C LEU A 135 -38.23 -10.82 12.27
N THR A 136 -37.16 -11.43 11.76
CA THR A 136 -37.18 -12.82 11.28
C THR A 136 -36.46 -13.69 12.30
N ILE A 137 -37.21 -14.50 13.04
CA ILE A 137 -36.72 -15.37 14.09
C ILE A 137 -36.62 -16.79 13.54
N LEU A 138 -35.42 -17.30 13.39
CA LEU A 138 -35.11 -18.63 12.87
C LEU A 138 -34.65 -19.54 14.01
N LYS A 139 -35.11 -20.78 14.03
CA LYS A 139 -34.75 -21.81 15.02
C LYS A 139 -33.87 -22.89 14.40
N ASN A 140 -32.88 -23.35 15.16
CA ASN A 140 -31.86 -24.32 14.73
C ASN A 140 -31.22 -23.89 13.41
N ALA A 141 -30.61 -22.71 13.40
CA ALA A 141 -30.12 -22.08 12.19
C ALA A 141 -28.60 -22.16 12.06
N ILE A 142 -28.14 -22.09 10.81
CA ILE A 142 -26.74 -22.11 10.40
C ILE A 142 -26.49 -20.89 9.51
N TYR A 143 -25.48 -20.09 9.85
CA TYR A 143 -24.96 -19.00 9.01
C TYR A 143 -23.58 -19.38 8.46
N THR A 144 -23.34 -19.14 7.17
CA THR A 144 -22.04 -19.32 6.54
C THR A 144 -21.87 -18.41 5.33
N PRO A 145 -20.73 -17.70 5.17
CA PRO A 145 -20.38 -17.01 3.94
C PRO A 145 -19.70 -17.92 2.92
N CYS A 146 -19.30 -19.13 3.32
CA CYS A 146 -18.72 -20.11 2.41
C CYS A 146 -19.73 -20.51 1.33
N GLU A 147 -19.21 -20.78 0.13
CA GLU A 147 -19.98 -21.44 -0.89
C GLU A 147 -20.35 -22.86 -0.43
N MET A 148 -21.61 -23.25 -0.63
CA MET A 148 -22.10 -24.58 -0.29
C MET A 148 -22.53 -25.22 -1.59
N CYS A 149 -21.75 -26.19 -2.08
CA CYS A 149 -22.21 -27.08 -3.13
C CYS A 149 -23.26 -28.01 -2.53
N VAL A 150 -24.49 -27.93 -3.03
CA VAL A 150 -25.56 -28.87 -2.68
C VAL A 150 -25.39 -30.11 -3.55
N GLU A 151 -24.27 -30.82 -3.39
CA GLU A 151 -24.18 -32.21 -3.83
C GLU A 151 -24.54 -33.10 -2.65
N GLU A 152 -25.40 -34.11 -2.88
CA GLU A 152 -25.72 -35.10 -1.85
C GLU A 152 -24.44 -35.80 -1.36
N GLY A 153 -24.00 -35.45 -0.15
CA GLY A 153 -22.93 -36.13 0.58
C GLY A 153 -21.58 -35.42 0.64
N LYS A 154 -21.39 -34.21 0.09
CA LYS A 154 -20.09 -33.48 0.07
C LYS A 154 -20.35 -31.98 0.07
N GLU A 155 -19.85 -31.09 0.93
CA GLU A 155 -18.92 -31.06 2.07
C GLU A 155 -19.53 -30.10 3.10
N LYS A 156 -19.14 -30.18 4.38
CA LYS A 156 -19.53 -29.13 5.36
C LYS A 156 -18.82 -27.82 4.97
N PRO A 157 -19.44 -26.65 5.16
CA PRO A 157 -18.76 -25.38 4.90
C PRO A 157 -17.47 -25.29 5.73
N THR A 158 -16.43 -24.65 5.18
CA THR A 158 -15.13 -24.51 5.86
C THR A 158 -15.29 -23.94 7.26
N TRP A 159 -16.19 -22.97 7.41
CA TRP A 159 -16.67 -22.56 8.72
C TRP A 159 -18.15 -22.18 8.67
N GLN A 160 -18.80 -22.26 9.81
CA GLN A 160 -20.19 -21.86 9.97
C GLN A 160 -20.49 -21.49 11.43
N ILE A 161 -21.53 -20.70 11.62
CA ILE A 161 -22.10 -20.39 12.92
C ILE A 161 -23.39 -21.18 13.07
N ARG A 162 -23.46 -22.08 14.04
CA ARG A 162 -24.67 -22.81 14.42
C ARG A 162 -25.28 -22.19 15.67
N ALA A 163 -26.59 -21.97 15.67
CA ALA A 163 -27.28 -21.41 16.82
C ALA A 163 -28.67 -22.03 17.02
N ASP A 164 -29.11 -22.11 18.28
CA ASP A 164 -30.45 -22.57 18.61
C ASP A 164 -31.51 -21.58 18.11
N GLN A 165 -31.19 -20.29 18.13
CA GLN A 165 -32.04 -19.23 17.60
C GLN A 165 -31.18 -18.14 16.94
N VAL A 166 -31.57 -17.74 15.74
CA VAL A 166 -31.04 -16.57 15.02
C VAL A 166 -32.17 -15.58 14.81
N THR A 167 -31.95 -14.32 15.13
CA THR A 167 -32.92 -13.25 14.89
C THR A 167 -32.27 -12.23 13.98
N HIS A 168 -32.79 -12.14 12.75
CA HIS A 168 -32.44 -11.08 11.83
C HIS A 168 -33.41 -9.92 12.07
N ASP A 169 -32.84 -8.77 12.43
CA ASP A 169 -33.54 -7.53 12.70
C ASP A 169 -33.25 -6.57 11.54
N SER A 170 -34.21 -6.40 10.64
CA SER A 170 -34.03 -5.59 9.42
C SER A 170 -34.00 -4.08 9.70
N ASP A 171 -34.54 -3.64 10.83
CA ASP A 171 -34.51 -2.22 11.22
C ASP A 171 -33.14 -1.88 11.86
N ASP A 172 -32.67 -2.73 12.78
CA ASP A 172 -31.36 -2.60 13.43
C ASP A 172 -30.20 -3.07 12.51
N LYS A 173 -30.51 -3.70 11.37
CA LYS A 173 -29.55 -4.32 10.44
C LYS A 173 -28.56 -5.24 11.15
N THR A 174 -29.08 -6.08 12.05
CA THR A 174 -28.28 -6.94 12.94
C THR A 174 -28.76 -8.37 12.87
N ILE A 175 -27.82 -9.31 12.82
CA ILE A 175 -28.09 -10.73 13.01
C ILE A 175 -27.66 -11.11 14.43
N LYS A 176 -28.63 -11.51 15.25
CA LYS A 176 -28.46 -11.87 16.67
C LYS A 176 -28.56 -13.37 16.84
N TYR A 177 -27.67 -13.97 17.61
CA TYR A 177 -27.57 -15.41 17.81
C TYR A 177 -27.67 -15.76 19.29
N LYS A 178 -28.38 -16.84 19.62
CA LYS A 178 -28.43 -17.43 20.97
C LYS A 178 -27.86 -18.84 20.97
N ASN A 179 -27.07 -19.15 22.00
CA ASN A 179 -26.37 -20.42 22.18
C ASN A 179 -25.54 -20.78 20.94
N VAL A 180 -24.64 -19.87 20.58
CA VAL A 180 -23.86 -19.96 19.36
C VAL A 180 -22.71 -20.93 19.50
N ARG A 181 -22.44 -21.66 18.42
CA ARG A 181 -21.25 -22.48 18.23
C ARG A 181 -20.60 -22.09 16.90
N LEU A 182 -19.38 -21.59 16.95
CA LEU A 182 -18.55 -21.42 15.77
C LEU A 182 -17.90 -22.77 15.46
N GLU A 183 -18.19 -23.32 14.29
CA GLU A 183 -17.63 -24.58 13.81
C GLU A 183 -16.67 -24.30 12.66
N ILE A 184 -15.44 -24.82 12.72
CA ILE A 184 -14.50 -24.85 11.59
C ILE A 184 -14.30 -26.32 11.19
N ALA A 185 -14.47 -26.63 9.91
CA ALA A 185 -14.49 -28.00 9.39
C ALA A 185 -15.45 -28.93 10.17
N GLY A 186 -16.55 -28.36 10.70
CA GLY A 186 -17.53 -29.07 11.54
C GLY A 186 -17.09 -29.35 12.99
N ILE A 187 -15.92 -28.88 13.42
CA ILE A 187 -15.45 -28.97 14.81
C ILE A 187 -15.84 -27.68 15.54
N PRO A 188 -16.60 -27.75 16.64
CA PRO A 188 -16.94 -26.56 17.42
C PRO A 188 -15.71 -26.02 18.15
N ILE A 189 -15.27 -24.81 17.78
CA ILE A 189 -14.08 -24.17 18.36
C ILE A 189 -14.39 -23.10 19.41
N LEU A 190 -15.59 -22.50 19.35
CA LEU A 190 -16.01 -21.46 20.27
C LEU A 190 -17.50 -21.60 20.57
N TYR A 191 -17.85 -21.47 21.84
CA TYR A 191 -19.23 -21.33 22.30
C TYR A 191 -19.44 -19.93 22.88
N SER A 192 -20.57 -19.29 22.55
CA SER A 192 -21.02 -18.08 23.22
C SER A 192 -22.53 -18.15 23.49
N PRO A 193 -23.01 -17.80 24.70
CA PRO A 193 -24.46 -17.69 24.97
C PRO A 193 -25.16 -16.69 24.05
N TYR A 194 -24.47 -15.63 23.64
CA TYR A 194 -24.98 -14.58 22.77
C TYR A 194 -23.88 -14.06 21.83
N PHE A 195 -24.21 -13.89 20.57
CA PHE A 195 -23.33 -13.28 19.56
C PHE A 195 -24.17 -12.42 18.62
N ALA A 196 -23.61 -11.34 18.11
CA ALA A 196 -24.29 -10.52 17.12
C ALA A 196 -23.28 -9.90 16.16
N HIS A 197 -23.64 -9.80 14.89
CA HIS A 197 -22.86 -9.08 13.88
C HIS A 197 -23.79 -8.26 12.98
N PRO A 198 -23.28 -7.19 12.35
CA PRO A 198 -24.04 -6.44 11.34
C PRO A 198 -24.47 -7.35 10.19
N ASP A 199 -25.66 -7.07 9.62
CA ASP A 199 -26.03 -7.66 8.34
C ASP A 199 -25.12 -7.15 7.20
N PRO A 200 -25.08 -7.83 6.04
CA PRO A 200 -24.18 -7.44 4.94
C PRO A 200 -24.47 -6.07 4.30
N THR A 201 -25.58 -5.41 4.66
CA THR A 201 -25.91 -4.07 4.16
C THR A 201 -25.19 -2.97 4.94
N VAL A 202 -24.63 -3.30 6.11
CA VAL A 202 -23.89 -2.36 6.97
C VAL A 202 -22.41 -2.41 6.61
N ARG A 203 -21.90 -1.32 6.05
CA ARG A 203 -20.48 -1.21 5.66
C ARG A 203 -19.52 -1.08 6.84
N ALA A 204 -19.94 -0.46 7.93
CA ALA A 204 -19.09 -0.20 9.10
C ALA A 204 -19.93 -0.12 10.38
N ARG A 205 -19.47 -0.76 11.46
CA ARG A 205 -20.10 -0.73 12.77
C ARG A 205 -19.05 -0.85 13.87
N THR A 206 -19.23 -0.10 14.95
CA THR A 206 -18.41 -0.18 16.16
C THR A 206 -18.44 -1.60 16.75
N GLY A 207 -17.28 -2.17 17.06
CA GLY A 207 -17.18 -3.53 17.59
C GLY A 207 -15.75 -4.06 17.68
N ILE A 208 -15.62 -5.26 18.24
CA ILE A 208 -14.35 -6.01 18.28
C ILE A 208 -14.10 -6.60 16.89
N LEU A 209 -12.88 -6.44 16.38
CA LEU A 209 -12.42 -7.13 15.17
C LEU A 209 -11.66 -8.41 15.53
N PRO A 210 -11.53 -9.37 14.60
CA PRO A 210 -10.64 -10.51 14.78
C PRO A 210 -9.21 -10.06 15.14
N PRO A 211 -8.48 -10.82 15.98
CA PRO A 211 -7.11 -10.48 16.32
C PRO A 211 -6.24 -10.33 15.06
N SER A 212 -5.60 -9.16 14.91
CA SER A 212 -4.79 -8.85 13.72
C SER A 212 -3.40 -9.49 13.78
N LYS A 213 -2.87 -9.72 14.99
CA LYS A 213 -1.61 -10.43 15.25
C LYS A 213 -1.78 -11.34 16.46
N LEU A 214 -1.36 -12.59 16.36
CA LEU A 214 -1.19 -13.45 17.52
C LEU A 214 -0.01 -14.40 17.30
N GLY A 215 0.66 -14.77 18.38
CA GLY A 215 1.85 -15.59 18.25
C GLY A 215 2.65 -15.74 19.52
N ARG A 216 3.85 -16.27 19.35
CA ARG A 216 4.85 -16.35 20.41
C ARG A 216 6.22 -16.03 19.84
N SER A 217 6.91 -15.06 20.41
CA SER A 217 8.32 -14.79 20.14
C SER A 217 9.19 -15.00 21.37
N THR A 218 10.50 -15.14 21.16
CA THR A 218 11.46 -15.15 22.28
C THR A 218 11.58 -13.77 22.94
N GLU A 219 11.33 -12.69 22.20
CA GLU A 219 11.35 -11.31 22.70
C GLU A 219 10.08 -10.98 23.51
N LEU A 220 8.91 -11.02 22.88
CA LEU A 220 7.62 -10.61 23.49
C LEU A 220 6.95 -11.73 24.32
N GLY A 221 7.43 -12.97 24.19
CA GLY A 221 6.72 -14.15 24.69
C GLY A 221 5.43 -14.38 23.88
N ALA A 222 4.39 -14.92 24.51
CA ALA A 222 3.06 -14.97 23.88
C ALA A 222 2.53 -13.54 23.69
N PHE A 223 2.02 -13.22 22.51
CA PHE A 223 1.43 -11.92 22.20
C PHE A 223 0.13 -12.04 21.42
N VAL A 224 -0.77 -11.07 21.61
CA VAL A 224 -2.02 -10.93 20.86
C VAL A 224 -2.39 -9.46 20.71
N GLN A 225 -2.81 -9.06 19.50
CA GLN A 225 -3.34 -7.74 19.17
C GLN A 225 -4.84 -7.88 18.89
N ILE A 226 -5.68 -7.21 19.68
CA ILE A 226 -7.14 -7.32 19.60
C ILE A 226 -7.73 -5.95 19.26
N PRO A 227 -8.05 -5.66 17.99
CA PRO A 227 -8.58 -4.37 17.60
C PRO A 227 -10.03 -4.18 18.06
N TYR A 228 -10.34 -2.97 18.55
CA TYR A 228 -11.70 -2.49 18.78
C TYR A 228 -11.95 -1.28 17.87
N TYR A 229 -12.83 -1.46 16.89
CA TYR A 229 -13.18 -0.47 15.90
C TYR A 229 -14.31 0.44 16.40
N PHE A 230 -14.16 1.74 16.23
CA PHE A 230 -15.15 2.77 16.50
C PHE A 230 -15.56 3.44 15.18
N ASN A 231 -16.80 3.21 14.76
CA ASN A 231 -17.41 3.96 13.66
C ASN A 231 -17.92 5.30 14.20
N ILE A 232 -17.11 6.37 14.06
CA ILE A 232 -17.44 7.70 14.60
C ILE A 232 -18.43 8.42 13.67
N SER A 233 -18.16 8.40 12.36
CA SER A 233 -19.06 8.92 11.33
C SER A 233 -18.78 8.25 9.98
N PRO A 234 -19.59 8.47 8.93
CA PRO A 234 -19.33 7.92 7.59
C PRO A 234 -17.99 8.34 6.96
N HIS A 235 -17.27 9.30 7.54
CA HIS A 235 -16.02 9.85 7.04
C HIS A 235 -14.89 9.88 8.09
N GLN A 236 -15.10 9.31 9.28
CA GLN A 236 -14.06 9.16 10.29
C GLN A 236 -14.24 7.89 11.14
N ASP A 237 -13.14 7.22 11.41
CA ASP A 237 -13.08 6.05 12.27
C ASP A 237 -11.85 6.08 13.18
N PHE A 238 -11.95 5.33 14.28
CA PHE A 238 -10.85 5.10 15.19
C PHE A 238 -10.78 3.62 15.53
N THR A 239 -9.60 3.02 15.51
CA THR A 239 -9.39 1.63 15.90
C THR A 239 -8.39 1.60 17.05
N PHE A 240 -8.82 1.11 18.21
CA PHE A 240 -7.95 0.91 19.36
C PHE A 240 -7.40 -0.52 19.34
N GLU A 241 -6.09 -0.69 19.33
CA GLU A 241 -5.43 -1.95 19.02
C GLU A 241 -4.37 -2.32 20.07
N PRO A 242 -4.76 -2.69 21.29
CA PRO A 242 -3.80 -3.09 22.32
C PRO A 242 -3.03 -4.34 21.89
N ILE A 243 -1.70 -4.30 22.02
CA ILE A 243 -0.81 -5.45 21.87
C ILE A 243 -0.46 -5.95 23.28
N ILE A 244 -1.06 -7.07 23.66
CA ILE A 244 -0.83 -7.69 24.96
C ILE A 244 0.33 -8.67 24.80
N THR A 245 1.40 -8.50 25.58
CA THR A 245 2.57 -9.39 25.57
C THR A 245 2.78 -10.02 26.95
N SER A 246 3.34 -11.24 26.99
CA SER A 246 3.63 -11.94 28.24
C SER A 246 4.98 -11.56 28.90
N ARG A 247 5.87 -10.86 28.18
CA ARG A 247 7.23 -10.52 28.68
C ARG A 247 7.56 -9.03 28.75
N GLU A 248 6.96 -8.20 27.90
CA GLU A 248 7.32 -6.78 27.68
C GLU A 248 6.22 -5.79 28.09
N GLY A 249 5.05 -6.25 28.54
CA GLY A 249 3.92 -5.40 28.94
C GLY A 249 2.90 -5.20 27.83
N VAL A 250 1.98 -4.25 28.02
CA VAL A 250 0.91 -3.93 27.06
C VAL A 250 1.30 -2.68 26.28
N VAL A 251 1.24 -2.77 24.95
CA VAL A 251 1.31 -1.60 24.07
C VAL A 251 -0.11 -1.14 23.79
N PHE A 252 -0.43 0.11 24.10
CA PHE A 252 -1.68 0.73 23.69
C PHE A 252 -1.46 1.41 22.35
N ALA A 253 -2.02 0.86 21.28
CA ALA A 253 -1.98 1.46 19.95
C ALA A 253 -3.35 1.95 19.51
N GLY A 254 -3.38 2.95 18.64
CA GLY A 254 -4.60 3.50 18.06
C GLY A 254 -4.36 3.99 16.64
N ASN A 255 -5.32 3.75 15.76
CA ASN A 255 -5.32 4.19 14.37
C ASN A 255 -6.57 5.03 14.11
N TYR A 256 -6.39 6.32 13.84
CA TYR A 256 -7.46 7.25 13.48
C TYR A 256 -7.40 7.57 11.99
N ARG A 257 -8.53 7.47 11.29
CA ARG A 257 -8.63 7.80 9.86
C ARG A 257 -9.76 8.78 9.65
N GLN A 258 -9.52 9.80 8.83
CA GLN A 258 -10.55 10.75 8.45
C GLN A 258 -10.43 11.13 6.98
N ARG A 259 -11.57 11.17 6.29
CA ARG A 259 -11.73 11.75 4.96
C ARG A 259 -12.42 13.11 5.09
N THR A 260 -11.81 14.16 4.57
CA THR A 260 -12.40 15.50 4.47
C THR A 260 -13.00 15.70 3.08
N SER A 261 -13.53 16.90 2.79
CA SER A 261 -14.03 17.24 1.45
C SER A 261 -12.94 17.32 0.39
N ASN A 262 -11.71 17.58 0.82
CA ASN A 262 -10.57 17.89 -0.06
C ASN A 262 -9.35 17.01 0.23
N GLY A 263 -9.49 15.91 0.97
CA GLY A 263 -8.34 15.09 1.31
C GLY A 263 -8.65 13.98 2.31
N LEU A 264 -7.58 13.36 2.80
CA LEU A 264 -7.63 12.33 3.83
C LEU A 264 -6.40 12.43 4.73
N PHE A 265 -6.53 11.97 5.96
CA PHE A 265 -5.38 11.74 6.81
C PHE A 265 -5.56 10.52 7.70
N THR A 266 -4.44 9.99 8.16
CA THR A 266 -4.36 8.82 9.03
C THR A 266 -3.31 9.08 10.10
N THR A 267 -3.64 8.75 11.33
CA THR A 267 -2.75 8.88 12.48
C THR A 267 -2.69 7.56 13.22
N LEU A 268 -1.52 6.93 13.20
CA LEU A 268 -1.18 5.78 14.02
C LEU A 268 -0.33 6.26 15.19
N ALA A 269 -0.70 5.89 16.40
CA ALA A 269 0.09 6.19 17.58
C ALA A 269 0.11 5.00 18.52
N SER A 270 1.20 4.84 19.25
CA SER A 270 1.29 3.82 20.29
C SER A 270 2.14 4.26 21.46
N ILE A 271 1.85 3.66 22.60
CA ILE A 271 2.55 3.93 23.85
C ILE A 271 2.61 2.65 24.69
N ALA A 272 3.78 2.40 25.28
CA ALA A 272 4.04 1.26 26.13
C ALA A 272 4.86 1.71 27.35
N ASN A 273 4.49 1.22 28.52
CA ASN A 273 5.29 1.35 29.73
C ASN A 273 6.02 0.02 29.96
N VAL A 274 7.33 0.00 29.76
CA VAL A 274 8.13 -1.23 29.65
C VAL A 274 9.25 -1.24 30.69
N ASN A 275 9.80 -2.42 30.99
CA ASN A 275 10.96 -2.49 31.88
C ASN A 275 12.22 -2.07 31.12
N GLU A 276 12.98 -1.15 31.70
CA GLU A 276 14.28 -0.75 31.17
C GLU A 276 15.27 -1.92 31.23
N ARG A 277 16.20 -1.96 30.27
CA ARG A 277 17.23 -3.00 30.16
C ARG A 277 18.62 -2.39 30.10
N ASP A 278 19.58 -3.10 30.70
CA ASP A 278 21.00 -2.76 30.58
C ASP A 278 21.61 -3.32 29.27
N ASN A 279 22.89 -2.99 29.03
CA ASN A 279 23.66 -3.45 27.87
C ASN A 279 23.86 -4.99 27.82
N ASN A 280 23.52 -5.73 28.89
CA ASN A 280 23.55 -7.19 28.94
C ASN A 280 22.15 -7.80 28.75
N PHE A 281 21.19 -7.00 28.26
CA PHE A 281 19.79 -7.37 28.08
C PHE A 281 19.07 -7.74 29.37
N GLN A 282 19.59 -7.38 30.55
CA GLN A 282 18.97 -7.67 31.84
C GLN A 282 18.04 -6.53 32.24
N LYS A 283 16.89 -6.88 32.83
CA LYS A 283 15.95 -5.87 33.36
C LYS A 283 16.62 -5.13 34.52
N THR A 284 16.68 -3.80 34.44
CA THR A 284 17.25 -2.95 35.50
C THR A 284 16.33 -2.85 36.72
N GLY A 285 15.03 -3.07 36.50
CA GLY A 285 13.97 -2.90 37.51
C GLY A 285 13.23 -1.58 37.39
N ASP A 286 13.78 -0.63 36.63
CA ASP A 286 13.16 0.64 36.29
C ASP A 286 12.21 0.49 35.09
N HIS A 287 11.38 1.51 34.87
CA HIS A 287 10.41 1.54 33.78
C HIS A 287 10.66 2.75 32.88
N GLU A 288 10.45 2.56 31.59
CA GLU A 288 10.57 3.61 30.58
C GLU A 288 9.33 3.64 29.68
N LEU A 289 9.01 4.84 29.21
CA LEU A 289 7.90 5.09 28.31
C LEU A 289 8.41 5.05 26.87
N ARG A 290 7.96 4.07 26.09
CA ARG A 290 8.30 3.95 24.67
C ARG A 290 7.05 4.10 23.81
N GLY A 291 7.19 4.60 22.60
CA GLY A 291 6.05 4.90 21.72
C GLY A 291 6.45 5.40 20.35
N HIS A 292 5.46 5.51 19.47
CA HIS A 292 5.61 6.19 18.19
C HIS A 292 4.36 6.99 17.86
N ILE A 293 4.50 7.97 16.98
CA ILE A 293 3.40 8.63 16.29
C ILE A 293 3.75 8.78 14.81
N PHE A 294 2.88 8.26 13.95
CA PHE A 294 2.92 8.40 12.51
C PHE A 294 1.62 9.04 12.07
N SER A 295 1.68 10.27 11.57
CA SER A 295 0.51 10.94 10.99
C SER A 295 0.84 11.38 9.59
N LYS A 296 0.01 10.99 8.62
CA LYS A 296 0.13 11.44 7.24
C LYS A 296 -1.20 11.94 6.71
N GLY A 297 -1.16 12.97 5.89
CA GLY A 297 -2.35 13.49 5.24
C GLY A 297 -2.04 14.12 3.91
N GLU A 298 -2.98 13.98 2.97
CA GLU A 298 -2.89 14.47 1.60
C GLU A 298 -4.16 15.25 1.28
N PHE A 299 -4.01 16.48 0.76
CA PHE A 299 -5.12 17.39 0.52
C PHE A 299 -4.96 18.19 -0.76
N ASP A 300 -6.02 18.21 -1.56
CA ASP A 300 -6.19 19.13 -2.66
C ASP A 300 -6.50 20.54 -2.13
N LEU A 301 -6.05 21.56 -2.86
CA LEU A 301 -6.30 22.97 -2.57
C LEU A 301 -7.12 23.67 -3.68
N PRO A 302 -8.40 23.31 -3.89
CA PRO A 302 -9.25 23.93 -4.92
C PRO A 302 -9.39 25.46 -4.81
N SER A 303 -9.16 26.01 -3.61
CA SER A 303 -9.16 27.46 -3.39
C SER A 303 -8.06 28.19 -4.18
N LEU A 304 -7.04 27.47 -4.65
CA LEU A 304 -5.91 28.00 -5.42
C LEU A 304 -6.03 27.77 -6.94
N ASP A 305 -7.11 27.14 -7.41
CA ASP A 305 -7.32 26.85 -8.84
C ASP A 305 -7.30 28.13 -9.70
N ASN A 306 -7.72 29.26 -9.13
CA ASN A 306 -7.66 30.57 -9.79
C ASN A 306 -6.24 31.04 -10.11
N LEU A 307 -5.22 30.48 -9.45
CA LEU A 307 -3.80 30.73 -9.75
C LEU A 307 -3.27 29.84 -10.89
N GLY A 308 -4.11 28.93 -11.40
CA GLY A 308 -3.81 27.99 -12.48
C GLY A 308 -3.01 26.77 -12.03
N GLY A 309 -3.28 25.63 -12.64
CA GLY A 309 -2.69 24.34 -12.28
C GLY A 309 -3.36 23.73 -11.05
N ASP A 310 -2.99 22.48 -10.78
CA ASP A 310 -3.51 21.70 -9.66
C ASP A 310 -2.58 21.88 -8.46
N TRP A 311 -3.14 22.29 -7.34
CA TRP A 311 -2.41 22.51 -6.08
C TRP A 311 -2.80 21.46 -5.05
N GLN A 312 -1.79 20.87 -4.43
CA GLN A 312 -1.98 19.92 -3.33
C GLN A 312 -0.95 20.17 -2.25
N TRP A 313 -1.28 19.85 -1.01
CA TRP A 313 -0.32 19.79 0.08
C TRP A 313 -0.49 18.49 0.84
N ASP A 314 0.62 18.00 1.34
CA ASP A 314 0.64 16.82 2.18
C ASP A 314 1.71 16.96 3.27
N TYR A 315 1.56 16.11 4.26
CA TYR A 315 2.47 16.05 5.38
C TYR A 315 2.67 14.60 5.83
N ALA A 316 3.84 14.34 6.40
CA ALA A 316 4.09 13.20 7.25
C ALA A 316 4.76 13.67 8.55
N LEU A 317 4.24 13.26 9.69
CA LEU A 317 4.82 13.49 11.01
C LEU A 317 5.13 12.11 11.58
N ASN A 318 6.41 11.76 11.53
CA ASN A 318 6.92 10.48 11.99
C ASN A 318 7.90 10.69 13.13
N TRP A 319 7.61 10.09 14.28
CA TRP A 319 8.46 10.15 15.45
C TRP A 319 8.37 8.86 16.24
N VAL A 320 9.52 8.44 16.78
CA VAL A 320 9.64 7.31 17.69
C VAL A 320 10.46 7.69 18.92
N SER A 321 10.13 7.11 20.07
CA SER A 321 10.84 7.34 21.34
C SER A 321 12.29 6.85 21.32
N ASP A 322 12.52 5.71 20.69
CA ASP A 322 13.80 5.03 20.60
C ASP A 322 13.88 4.21 19.32
N ASP A 323 15.10 4.03 18.87
CA ASP A 323 15.42 3.49 17.56
C ASP A 323 14.99 2.04 17.33
N THR A 324 14.87 1.27 18.41
CA THR A 324 14.56 -0.17 18.38
C THR A 324 13.07 -0.48 18.51
N TYR A 325 12.25 0.51 18.89
CA TYR A 325 10.85 0.33 19.25
C TYR A 325 10.00 -0.29 18.13
N LEU A 326 10.12 0.25 16.93
CA LEU A 326 9.33 -0.18 15.76
C LEU A 326 9.66 -1.62 15.37
N ARG A 327 10.95 -1.97 15.41
CA ARG A 327 11.41 -3.31 15.08
C ARG A 327 10.95 -4.35 16.10
N ARG A 328 10.87 -3.98 17.38
CA ARG A 328 10.42 -4.88 18.46
C ARG A 328 8.92 -5.18 18.40
N TYR A 329 8.08 -4.16 18.24
CA TYR A 329 6.62 -4.31 18.37
C TYR A 329 5.87 -4.43 17.03
N TYR A 330 6.46 -3.92 15.95
CA TYR A 330 5.82 -3.84 14.64
C TYR A 330 6.54 -4.63 13.54
N ASP A 331 7.74 -5.16 13.80
CA ASP A 331 8.67 -5.76 12.81
C ASP A 331 9.00 -4.81 11.65
N ASP A 332 8.97 -3.50 11.93
CA ASP A 332 9.37 -2.46 11.00
C ASP A 332 10.89 -2.25 11.12
N ARG A 333 11.59 -2.35 9.99
CA ARG A 333 13.06 -2.33 9.89
C ARG A 333 13.56 -1.07 9.19
N SER A 334 12.77 0.00 9.23
CA SER A 334 13.21 1.32 8.78
C SER A 334 14.48 1.75 9.53
N ASP A 335 15.42 2.33 8.79
CA ASP A 335 16.67 2.91 9.23
C ASP A 335 16.54 4.43 9.47
N VAL A 336 15.61 5.08 8.76
CA VAL A 336 15.32 6.52 8.93
C VAL A 336 13.81 6.78 8.90
N LEU A 337 13.38 7.72 9.74
CA LEU A 337 12.03 8.30 9.69
C LEU A 337 12.09 9.69 9.08
N GLU A 338 11.39 9.86 7.96
CA GLU A 338 11.19 11.17 7.33
C GLU A 338 9.87 11.78 7.81
N SER A 339 9.94 12.99 8.35
CA SER A 339 8.81 13.88 8.56
C SER A 339 8.87 15.02 7.56
N HIS A 340 7.76 15.39 6.95
CA HIS A 340 7.72 16.50 6.03
C HIS A 340 6.39 17.25 6.06
N VAL A 341 6.44 18.49 5.58
CA VAL A 341 5.28 19.24 5.10
C VAL A 341 5.65 19.79 3.74
N LYS A 342 4.86 19.50 2.71
CA LYS A 342 5.14 19.96 1.34
C LYS A 342 3.89 20.51 0.67
N LEU A 343 4.11 21.49 -0.19
CA LEU A 343 3.12 22.10 -1.08
C LEU A 343 3.60 21.89 -2.50
N GLU A 344 2.74 21.31 -3.32
CA GLU A 344 3.03 20.93 -4.70
C GLU A 344 2.06 21.63 -5.67
N ARG A 345 2.58 21.92 -6.86
CA ARG A 345 1.83 22.48 -7.97
C ARG A 345 2.18 21.75 -9.26
N PHE A 346 1.16 21.32 -9.99
CA PHE A 346 1.28 20.70 -11.30
C PHE A 346 0.59 21.56 -12.35
N TRP A 347 1.25 21.82 -13.47
CA TRP A 347 0.61 22.52 -14.60
C TRP A 347 1.25 22.12 -15.93
N ASP A 348 0.43 21.78 -16.93
CA ASP A 348 0.88 21.27 -18.23
C ASP A 348 1.88 20.09 -18.10
N ARG A 349 3.17 20.35 -18.34
CA ARG A 349 4.31 19.42 -18.19
C ARG A 349 5.32 19.88 -17.14
N ASN A 350 4.88 20.75 -16.23
CA ASN A 350 5.70 21.43 -15.26
C ASN A 350 5.28 21.04 -13.84
N TYR A 351 6.22 21.16 -12.92
CA TYR A 351 6.05 20.81 -11.52
C TYR A 351 6.80 21.81 -10.64
N ALA A 352 6.21 22.17 -9.50
CA ALA A 352 6.90 22.91 -8.46
C ALA A 352 6.54 22.33 -7.10
N THR A 353 7.52 22.25 -6.22
CA THR A 353 7.36 21.83 -4.85
C THR A 353 8.13 22.75 -3.92
N VAL A 354 7.56 23.01 -2.76
CA VAL A 354 8.24 23.63 -1.63
C VAL A 354 7.88 22.84 -0.39
N GLY A 355 8.89 22.46 0.38
CA GLY A 355 8.71 21.63 1.55
C GLY A 355 9.74 21.87 2.63
N SER A 356 9.54 21.19 3.73
CA SER A 356 10.44 21.16 4.88
C SER A 356 10.48 19.74 5.38
N TYR A 357 11.69 19.19 5.52
CA TYR A 357 11.92 17.79 5.84
C TYR A 357 12.76 17.69 7.11
N VAL A 358 12.34 16.80 8.01
CA VAL A 358 13.01 16.47 9.26
C VAL A 358 13.24 14.97 9.30
N PHE A 359 14.47 14.55 9.53
CA PHE A 359 14.90 13.15 9.56
C PHE A 359 15.29 12.75 10.98
N GLN A 360 14.77 11.60 11.42
CA GLN A 360 15.22 10.88 12.62
C GLN A 360 15.87 9.58 12.17
N GLY A 361 17.20 9.50 12.27
CA GLY A 361 17.95 8.27 12.06
C GLY A 361 17.68 7.28 13.20
N LEU A 362 17.63 5.99 12.85
CA LEU A 362 17.35 4.87 13.76
C LEU A 362 18.53 3.89 13.83
N ASP A 363 19.66 4.17 13.19
CA ASP A 363 20.85 3.33 13.31
C ASP A 363 21.68 3.72 14.53
N GLU A 364 22.47 2.77 15.07
CA GLU A 364 23.29 3.00 16.27
C GLU A 364 24.34 4.11 16.10
N GLU A 365 24.84 4.29 14.87
CA GLU A 365 25.85 5.32 14.54
C GLU A 365 25.23 6.71 14.32
N ASP A 366 23.91 6.83 14.24
CA ASP A 366 23.23 8.08 13.93
C ASP A 366 23.24 9.06 15.10
N ASN A 367 23.53 10.33 14.79
CA ASN A 367 23.45 11.42 15.74
C ASN A 367 22.51 12.51 15.23
N PHE A 368 21.36 12.67 15.89
CA PHE A 368 20.35 13.66 15.51
C PHE A 368 20.89 15.09 15.44
N GLY A 369 21.84 15.47 16.30
CA GLY A 369 22.45 16.81 16.30
C GLY A 369 23.29 17.10 15.05
N LEU A 370 23.87 16.06 14.46
CA LEU A 370 24.65 16.09 13.21
C LEU A 370 23.82 15.73 11.97
N THR A 371 22.59 15.28 12.14
CA THR A 371 21.68 14.94 11.03
C THR A 371 21.16 16.21 10.38
N GLY A 372 21.37 16.33 9.07
CA GLY A 372 20.94 17.50 8.29
C GLY A 372 19.43 17.53 8.08
N GLN A 373 18.78 18.62 8.48
CA GLN A 373 17.34 18.85 8.33
C GLN A 373 17.12 19.83 7.16
N ALA A 374 16.30 19.49 6.16
CA ALA A 374 16.11 20.31 4.96
C ALA A 374 14.98 21.33 5.16
N LEU A 375 15.32 22.55 5.61
CA LEU A 375 14.39 23.57 6.10
C LEU A 375 14.71 24.99 5.57
N PRO A 376 14.06 25.49 4.50
CA PRO A 376 13.19 24.77 3.56
C PRO A 376 13.96 24.13 2.40
N SER A 377 13.26 23.33 1.60
CA SER A 377 13.66 22.86 0.28
C SER A 377 12.61 23.25 -0.76
N PHE A 378 13.02 23.51 -2.00
CA PHE A 378 12.11 23.69 -3.13
C PHE A 378 12.73 23.16 -4.41
N ASP A 379 11.87 22.68 -5.31
CA ASP A 379 12.25 22.24 -6.64
C ASP A 379 11.22 22.72 -7.65
N ILE A 380 11.69 23.24 -8.77
CA ILE A 380 10.88 23.78 -9.86
C ILE A 380 11.40 23.15 -11.15
N ASN A 381 10.51 22.50 -11.86
CA ASN A 381 10.74 21.93 -13.17
C ASN A 381 9.79 22.56 -14.18
N VAL A 382 10.35 23.24 -15.18
CA VAL A 382 9.60 23.79 -16.31
C VAL A 382 10.07 23.10 -17.58
N ASN A 383 9.16 22.49 -18.31
CA ASN A 383 9.42 21.83 -19.58
C ASN A 383 8.49 22.38 -20.66
N LYS A 384 9.10 22.89 -21.75
CA LYS A 384 8.37 23.53 -22.84
C LYS A 384 8.92 23.12 -24.19
N ASP A 385 8.04 22.72 -25.08
CA ASP A 385 8.36 22.55 -26.49
C ASP A 385 8.57 23.94 -27.10
N THR A 386 9.71 24.15 -27.76
CA THR A 386 10.04 25.47 -28.32
C THR A 386 9.30 25.76 -29.62
N GLY A 387 8.74 24.71 -30.26
CA GLY A 387 8.12 24.78 -31.58
C GLY A 387 9.12 24.92 -32.74
N PHE A 388 10.43 24.94 -32.46
CA PHE A 388 11.49 25.04 -33.45
C PHE A 388 12.32 23.76 -33.47
N ILE A 389 12.38 23.09 -34.63
CA ILE A 389 13.13 21.83 -34.87
C ILE A 389 12.79 20.75 -33.82
N ASP A 390 11.50 20.60 -33.48
CA ASP A 390 11.00 19.65 -32.48
C ASP A 390 11.80 19.65 -31.16
N SER A 391 12.36 20.81 -30.79
CA SER A 391 13.25 20.92 -29.65
C SER A 391 12.52 21.25 -28.36
N THR A 392 13.06 20.73 -27.26
CA THR A 392 12.54 20.92 -25.90
C THR A 392 13.47 21.81 -25.11
N PHE A 393 12.91 22.78 -24.40
CA PHE A 393 13.61 23.59 -23.41
C PHE A 393 13.15 23.20 -22.01
N LYS A 394 14.09 22.79 -21.16
CA LYS A 394 13.87 22.42 -19.77
C LYS A 394 14.64 23.36 -18.85
N PHE A 395 13.94 23.94 -17.89
CA PHE A 395 14.52 24.74 -16.82
C PHE A 395 14.27 24.07 -15.47
N ASP A 396 15.34 23.70 -14.78
CA ASP A 396 15.31 23.15 -13.43
C ASP A 396 15.85 24.21 -12.45
N ALA A 397 15.18 24.43 -11.32
CA ALA A 397 15.69 25.20 -10.20
C ALA A 397 15.43 24.45 -8.90
N SER A 398 16.47 24.28 -8.08
CA SER A 398 16.41 23.59 -6.80
C SER A 398 17.08 24.46 -5.75
N GLY A 399 16.50 24.56 -4.56
CA GLY A 399 17.14 25.26 -3.46
C GLY A 399 16.86 24.56 -2.14
N VAL A 400 17.88 24.45 -1.30
CA VAL A 400 17.77 23.77 -0.01
C VAL A 400 18.60 24.50 1.04
N GLN A 401 18.07 24.57 2.25
CA GLN A 401 18.83 24.92 3.45
C GLN A 401 18.93 23.69 4.35
N ILE A 402 20.14 23.16 4.50
CA ILE A 402 20.45 22.09 5.45
C ILE A 402 20.81 22.74 6.79
N TYR A 403 19.95 22.50 7.77
CA TYR A 403 20.11 22.93 9.15
C TYR A 403 20.55 21.75 10.02
N ARG A 404 21.55 21.98 10.85
CA ARG A 404 21.98 21.06 11.91
C ARG A 404 21.99 21.80 13.25
N ILE A 405 21.70 21.06 14.33
CA ILE A 405 21.81 21.59 15.70
C ILE A 405 23.29 21.84 15.99
N ASP A 406 24.14 20.82 15.79
CA ASP A 406 25.53 20.78 16.22
C ASP A 406 26.52 20.54 15.07
N GLY A 407 26.29 21.12 13.89
CA GLY A 407 27.16 20.90 12.73
C GLY A 407 27.15 21.97 11.65
N MET A 408 27.82 21.67 10.55
CA MET A 408 27.88 22.50 9.35
C MET A 408 26.48 22.76 8.81
N ARG A 409 26.21 24.03 8.50
CA ARG A 409 24.97 24.45 7.83
C ARG A 409 25.30 24.83 6.40
N SER A 410 24.49 24.34 5.47
CA SER A 410 24.67 24.54 4.04
C SER A 410 23.40 25.12 3.44
N ARG A 411 23.53 26.13 2.59
CA ARG A 411 22.45 26.65 1.76
C ARG A 411 22.88 26.53 0.32
N ARG A 412 22.03 25.98 -0.52
CA ARG A 412 22.29 25.81 -1.95
C ARG A 412 21.14 26.36 -2.77
N LEU A 413 21.47 27.02 -3.87
CA LEU A 413 20.58 27.29 -4.99
C LEU A 413 21.25 26.78 -6.27
N SER A 414 20.57 25.89 -6.98
CA SER A 414 21.01 25.26 -8.22
C SER A 414 20.01 25.55 -9.33
N THR A 415 20.46 26.09 -10.46
CA THR A 415 19.62 26.31 -11.65
C THR A 415 20.26 25.64 -12.86
N LYS A 416 19.45 25.04 -13.74
CA LYS A 416 19.93 24.37 -14.95
C LYS A 416 18.97 24.65 -16.10
N ALA A 417 19.48 25.28 -17.15
CA ALA A 417 18.78 25.39 -18.43
C ALA A 417 19.31 24.29 -19.37
N THR A 418 18.42 23.55 -20.00
CA THR A 418 18.72 22.47 -20.95
C THR A 418 17.92 22.70 -22.23
N TRP A 419 18.60 22.67 -23.36
CA TRP A 419 18.00 22.67 -24.69
C TRP A 419 18.38 21.36 -25.38
N ALA A 420 17.38 20.59 -25.80
CA ALA A 420 17.56 19.30 -26.43
C ALA A 420 16.85 19.24 -27.78
N VAL A 421 17.56 18.76 -28.79
CA VAL A 421 17.08 18.63 -30.18
C VAL A 421 17.20 17.16 -30.59
N PRO A 422 16.10 16.40 -30.53
CA PRO A 422 16.06 15.06 -31.11
C PRO A 422 15.94 15.17 -32.64
N PHE A 423 16.68 14.35 -33.38
CA PHE A 423 16.47 14.19 -34.81
C PHE A 423 16.78 12.77 -35.27
N GLN A 424 16.09 12.34 -36.33
CA GLN A 424 16.30 11.05 -36.97
C GLN A 424 16.93 11.31 -38.34
N SER A 425 17.96 10.53 -38.69
CA SER A 425 18.57 10.62 -40.02
C SER A 425 17.85 9.73 -41.03
N ASP A 426 18.10 9.94 -42.33
CA ASP A 426 17.57 9.11 -43.41
C ASP A 426 18.00 7.64 -43.32
N LEU A 427 19.06 7.32 -42.59
CA LEU A 427 19.52 5.95 -42.33
C LEU A 427 18.71 5.24 -41.23
N GLY A 428 17.80 5.95 -40.54
CA GLY A 428 16.97 5.41 -39.47
C GLY A 428 17.63 5.38 -38.08
N ASP A 429 18.83 5.95 -37.95
CA ASP A 429 19.48 6.20 -36.66
C ASP A 429 18.98 7.48 -36.01
N PHE A 430 19.05 7.50 -34.68
CA PHE A 430 18.53 8.59 -33.84
C PHE A 430 19.67 9.33 -33.17
N TYR A 431 19.57 10.66 -33.19
CA TYR A 431 20.48 11.56 -32.52
C TYR A 431 19.71 12.43 -31.53
N THR A 432 20.38 12.83 -30.44
CA THR A 432 19.89 13.87 -29.56
C THR A 432 21.03 14.81 -29.20
N LEU A 433 20.97 16.03 -29.72
CA LEU A 433 21.91 17.09 -29.36
C LEU A 433 21.38 17.81 -28.13
N THR A 434 22.15 17.80 -27.05
CA THR A 434 21.79 18.47 -25.79
C THR A 434 22.82 19.52 -25.44
N ALA A 435 22.38 20.75 -25.22
CA ALA A 435 23.16 21.81 -24.61
C ALA A 435 22.56 22.16 -23.25
N SER A 436 23.38 22.21 -22.21
CA SER A 436 22.92 22.65 -20.88
C SER A 436 23.92 23.56 -20.20
N VAL A 437 23.40 24.50 -19.40
CA VAL A 437 24.19 25.35 -18.53
C VAL A 437 23.58 25.28 -17.15
N ARG A 438 24.40 24.89 -16.18
CA ARG A 438 24.04 24.84 -14.78
C ARG A 438 24.80 25.90 -13.98
N SER A 439 24.13 26.54 -13.03
CA SER A 439 24.72 27.48 -12.07
C SER A 439 24.36 27.04 -10.67
N ASP A 440 25.34 26.99 -9.78
CA ASP A 440 25.12 26.71 -8.36
C ASP A 440 25.66 27.85 -7.49
N LEU A 441 24.94 28.18 -6.42
CA LEU A 441 25.31 29.14 -5.39
C LEU A 441 25.21 28.46 -4.02
N TYR A 442 26.30 28.47 -3.27
CA TYR A 442 26.40 27.89 -1.93
C TYR A 442 26.68 28.97 -0.91
N ASN A 443 26.14 28.82 0.29
CA ASN A 443 26.53 29.57 1.47
C ASN A 443 26.67 28.58 2.64
N ASN A 444 27.90 28.33 3.08
CA ASN A 444 28.18 27.42 4.19
C ASN A 444 28.63 28.20 5.42
N SER A 445 28.36 27.63 6.59
CA SER A 445 28.84 28.11 7.88
C SER A 445 29.14 26.94 8.81
N ASN A 446 30.08 27.13 9.73
CA ASN A 446 30.56 26.10 10.65
C ASN A 446 31.15 24.87 9.93
N SER A 447 31.85 25.08 8.81
CA SER A 447 32.44 23.99 8.01
C SER A 447 33.55 23.21 8.75
N ILE A 448 33.93 23.63 9.95
CA ILE A 448 34.82 22.89 10.87
C ILE A 448 34.14 21.71 11.57
N MET A 449 32.80 21.66 11.59
CA MET A 449 32.01 20.59 12.21
C MET A 449 31.08 19.92 11.19
N PRO A 450 31.60 19.33 10.11
CA PRO A 450 30.79 18.49 9.23
C PRO A 450 30.44 17.17 9.93
N ASP A 451 29.41 16.48 9.46
CA ASP A 451 29.13 15.10 9.84
C ASP A 451 30.27 14.14 9.42
N GLN A 452 30.86 14.38 8.25
CA GLN A 452 32.07 13.72 7.77
C GLN A 452 33.04 14.74 7.17
N SER A 453 34.30 14.72 7.61
CA SER A 453 35.33 15.71 7.21
C SER A 453 35.55 15.81 5.70
N GLN A 454 35.43 14.70 4.97
CA GLN A 454 35.57 14.63 3.51
C GLN A 454 34.46 15.34 2.72
N TYR A 455 33.32 15.60 3.35
CA TYR A 455 32.15 16.25 2.74
C TYR A 455 32.01 17.73 3.15
N ALA A 456 32.95 18.24 3.95
CA ALA A 456 32.99 19.63 4.36
C ALA A 456 33.03 20.59 3.17
N GLY A 457 32.25 21.66 3.25
CA GLY A 457 32.41 22.83 2.40
C GLY A 457 33.48 23.79 2.91
N VAL A 458 33.56 24.95 2.26
CA VAL A 458 34.29 26.11 2.77
C VAL A 458 33.27 27.14 3.22
N ASP A 459 33.51 27.77 4.36
CA ASP A 459 32.66 28.85 4.88
C ASP A 459 32.56 30.02 3.89
N GLY A 460 31.43 30.71 3.93
CA GLY A 460 31.13 31.85 3.06
C GLY A 460 30.34 31.46 1.81
N THR A 461 30.27 32.41 0.87
CA THR A 461 29.45 32.28 -0.34
C THR A 461 30.30 31.95 -1.55
N HIS A 462 29.95 30.86 -2.24
CA HIS A 462 30.69 30.32 -3.37
C HIS A 462 29.75 30.00 -4.52
N SER A 463 30.21 30.14 -5.77
CA SER A 463 29.40 29.81 -6.94
C SER A 463 30.19 29.05 -7.99
N ARG A 464 29.48 28.31 -8.84
CA ARG A 464 30.06 27.63 -10.01
C ARG A 464 29.11 27.65 -11.20
N ILE A 465 29.68 27.74 -12.41
CA ILE A 465 28.95 27.64 -13.67
C ILE A 465 29.51 26.44 -14.45
N LEU A 466 28.61 25.60 -14.96
CA LEU A 466 28.89 24.28 -15.49
C LEU A 466 28.17 24.11 -16.84
N PRO A 467 28.78 24.57 -17.96
CA PRO A 467 28.27 24.29 -19.29
C PRO A 467 28.56 22.84 -19.70
N LYS A 468 27.66 22.25 -20.48
CA LYS A 468 27.78 20.88 -21.01
C LYS A 468 27.13 20.78 -22.38
N LEU A 469 27.82 20.10 -23.29
CA LEU A 469 27.29 19.67 -24.57
C LEU A 469 27.31 18.15 -24.61
N ALA A 470 26.24 17.54 -25.09
CA ALA A 470 26.14 16.10 -25.27
C ALA A 470 25.53 15.77 -26.63
N LEU A 471 26.04 14.72 -27.26
CA LEU A 471 25.48 14.12 -28.47
C LEU A 471 25.26 12.63 -28.18
N ASP A 472 24.00 12.25 -28.08
CA ASP A 472 23.60 10.84 -27.96
C ASP A 472 23.22 10.29 -29.33
N TRP A 473 23.67 9.09 -29.64
CA TRP A 473 23.41 8.37 -30.88
C TRP A 473 23.01 6.93 -30.60
N ARG A 474 22.04 6.42 -31.36
CA ARG A 474 21.63 5.01 -31.32
C ARG A 474 21.11 4.57 -32.67
N MET A 475 21.39 3.31 -33.04
CA MET A 475 20.98 2.74 -34.32
C MET A 475 20.35 1.36 -34.13
N PRO A 476 19.00 1.23 -34.15
CA PRO A 476 18.35 -0.06 -33.97
C PRO A 476 18.33 -0.89 -35.27
N PHE A 477 19.07 -2.00 -35.30
CA PHE A 477 19.00 -3.00 -36.36
C PHE A 477 17.92 -4.03 -36.05
N LEU A 478 16.83 -4.01 -36.82
CA LEU A 478 15.70 -4.92 -36.63
C LEU A 478 15.77 -6.10 -37.62
N LYS A 479 15.64 -7.32 -37.11
CA LYS A 479 15.40 -8.52 -37.92
C LYS A 479 14.18 -9.26 -37.38
N SER A 480 13.14 -9.39 -38.21
CA SER A 480 11.95 -10.19 -37.89
C SER A 480 11.92 -11.45 -38.75
N SER A 481 11.67 -12.60 -38.12
CA SER A 481 11.56 -13.92 -38.77
C SER A 481 10.41 -14.69 -38.13
N GLY A 482 9.26 -14.72 -38.80
CA GLY A 482 8.05 -15.31 -38.25
C GLY A 482 7.60 -14.58 -37.00
N LYS A 483 7.58 -15.28 -35.86
CA LYS A 483 7.19 -14.73 -34.55
C LYS A 483 8.37 -14.27 -33.69
N THR A 484 9.58 -14.30 -34.24
CA THR A 484 10.79 -13.84 -33.56
C THR A 484 11.21 -12.49 -34.11
N THR A 485 11.37 -11.51 -33.22
CA THR A 485 11.90 -10.19 -33.53
C THR A 485 13.16 -9.97 -32.71
N GLN A 486 14.25 -9.64 -33.39
CA GLN A 486 15.53 -9.32 -32.77
C GLN A 486 15.91 -7.89 -33.08
N VAL A 487 16.39 -7.17 -32.07
CA VAL A 487 16.88 -5.79 -32.21
C VAL A 487 18.28 -5.72 -31.63
N ILE A 488 19.24 -5.31 -32.44
CA ILE A 488 20.59 -4.98 -31.99
C ILE A 488 20.73 -3.46 -32.08
N GLU A 489 20.96 -2.79 -30.96
CA GLU A 489 21.04 -1.34 -30.86
C GLU A 489 22.40 -0.95 -30.28
N PRO A 490 23.43 -0.69 -31.12
CA PRO A 490 24.60 0.05 -30.69
C PRO A 490 24.19 1.46 -30.23
N MET A 491 24.78 1.89 -29.12
CA MET A 491 24.53 3.15 -28.47
C MET A 491 25.85 3.85 -28.19
N PHE A 492 25.85 5.17 -28.38
CA PHE A 492 27.04 6.00 -28.23
C PHE A 492 26.65 7.37 -27.67
N SER A 493 27.49 7.94 -26.82
CA SER A 493 27.24 9.26 -26.23
C SER A 493 28.57 9.99 -26.06
N ILE A 494 28.70 11.16 -26.70
CA ILE A 494 29.82 12.07 -26.47
C ILE A 494 29.35 13.17 -25.55
N ILE A 495 30.08 13.40 -24.45
CA ILE A 495 29.77 14.46 -23.50
C ILE A 495 31.01 15.32 -23.33
N VAL A 496 30.86 16.62 -23.55
CA VAL A 496 31.90 17.64 -23.42
C VAL A 496 31.51 18.57 -22.29
N ALA A 497 32.39 18.65 -21.29
CA ALA A 497 32.23 19.49 -20.12
C ALA A 497 33.61 19.96 -19.63
N PRO A 498 33.73 21.15 -19.01
CA PRO A 498 34.95 21.56 -18.34
C PRO A 498 35.38 20.54 -17.28
N THR A 499 36.68 20.29 -17.15
CA THR A 499 37.26 19.34 -16.19
C THR A 499 37.26 19.85 -14.76
N LYS A 500 37.39 21.16 -14.58
CA LYS A 500 37.25 21.84 -13.28
C LYS A 500 36.20 22.94 -13.43
N PRO A 501 35.29 23.11 -12.46
CA PRO A 501 34.48 24.33 -12.38
C PRO A 501 35.43 25.54 -12.24
N ASN A 502 34.97 26.73 -12.62
CA ASN A 502 35.65 27.97 -12.24
C ASN A 502 35.60 28.11 -10.71
N LEU A 503 36.59 27.57 -10.01
CA LEU A 503 36.74 27.64 -8.57
C LEU A 503 37.68 28.80 -8.21
N PRO A 504 37.31 29.66 -7.24
CA PRO A 504 38.27 30.56 -6.59
C PRO A 504 39.46 29.75 -6.01
N GLU A 505 40.66 30.33 -5.98
CA GLU A 505 41.90 29.65 -5.54
C GLU A 505 41.82 29.06 -4.12
N ASN A 506 40.91 29.55 -3.28
CA ASN A 506 40.69 29.12 -1.89
C ASN A 506 39.61 28.03 -1.72
N VAL A 507 38.91 27.60 -2.78
CA VAL A 507 37.86 26.58 -2.69
C VAL A 507 38.37 25.24 -3.20
N ILE A 508 38.73 24.35 -2.27
CA ILE A 508 39.25 23.01 -2.59
C ILE A 508 38.10 22.06 -2.92
N ASN A 509 36.95 22.18 -2.25
CA ASN A 509 35.73 21.40 -2.49
C ASN A 509 34.46 22.17 -2.09
N PHE A 510 33.34 21.89 -2.76
CA PHE A 510 32.00 22.28 -2.29
C PHE A 510 31.50 21.26 -1.26
N ALA A 511 30.63 21.70 -0.35
CA ALA A 511 29.91 20.83 0.58
C ALA A 511 29.20 19.70 -0.19
N ASN A 512 29.10 18.52 0.42
CA ASN A 512 28.37 17.39 -0.15
C ASN A 512 27.37 16.84 0.86
N GLU A 513 26.11 17.20 0.69
CA GLU A 513 24.97 16.77 1.51
C GLU A 513 24.15 15.70 0.79
N ASP A 514 23.96 15.82 -0.53
CA ASP A 514 23.01 14.96 -1.29
C ASP A 514 23.62 14.15 -2.44
N SER A 515 24.95 14.16 -2.60
CA SER A 515 25.67 13.41 -3.66
C SER A 515 26.72 12.45 -3.11
N ARG A 516 26.41 11.72 -2.03
CA ARG A 516 27.37 10.85 -1.30
C ARG A 516 27.41 9.39 -1.78
N ASN A 517 26.28 8.86 -2.23
CA ASN A 517 26.18 7.50 -2.71
C ASN A 517 26.29 7.45 -4.24
N PHE A 518 27.42 6.96 -4.75
CA PHE A 518 27.62 6.76 -6.18
C PHE A 518 28.07 5.33 -6.45
N GLU A 519 27.35 4.68 -7.35
CA GLU A 519 27.73 3.38 -7.89
C GLU A 519 27.63 3.40 -9.41
N PHE A 520 28.66 2.95 -10.12
CA PHE A 520 28.63 2.84 -11.58
C PHE A 520 27.97 1.54 -12.03
N ASP A 521 26.91 1.65 -12.83
CA ASP A 521 26.12 0.53 -13.34
C ASP A 521 25.57 0.83 -14.76
N GLU A 522 24.79 -0.11 -15.31
CA GLU A 522 24.18 0.04 -16.62
C GLU A 522 23.13 1.17 -16.68
N ASN A 523 22.50 1.51 -15.56
CA ASN A 523 21.40 2.49 -15.49
C ASN A 523 21.94 3.91 -15.68
N ASN A 524 23.12 4.19 -15.14
CA ASN A 524 23.75 5.50 -15.27
C ASN A 524 24.84 5.57 -16.36
N LEU A 525 25.12 4.48 -17.09
CA LEU A 525 26.12 4.43 -18.16
C LEU A 525 25.96 5.56 -19.19
N PHE A 526 24.73 5.90 -19.59
CA PHE A 526 24.46 6.96 -20.58
C PHE A 526 23.96 8.27 -19.96
N SER A 527 23.97 8.39 -18.63
CA SER A 527 23.54 9.63 -17.98
C SER A 527 24.52 10.78 -18.25
N HIS A 528 23.96 11.96 -18.55
CA HIS A 528 24.74 13.20 -18.67
C HIS A 528 25.34 13.63 -17.34
N ASN A 529 24.77 13.23 -16.19
CA ASN A 529 25.35 13.42 -14.86
C ASN A 529 25.07 12.19 -14.00
N ARG A 530 26.12 11.52 -13.53
CA ARG A 530 25.96 10.25 -12.80
C ARG A 530 25.84 10.38 -11.29
N PHE A 531 26.17 11.54 -10.73
CA PHE A 531 25.91 11.81 -9.33
C PHE A 531 24.42 11.95 -9.07
N ASN A 532 23.97 11.37 -7.96
CA ASN A 532 22.71 11.69 -7.31
C ASN A 532 22.75 13.11 -6.74
N GLY A 533 21.58 13.73 -6.55
CA GLY A 533 21.49 15.07 -5.98
C GLY A 533 22.13 16.16 -6.86
N TYR A 534 22.59 17.22 -6.21
CA TYR A 534 23.06 18.43 -6.87
C TYR A 534 24.47 18.84 -6.40
N ASP A 535 25.00 18.31 -5.31
CA ASP A 535 26.28 18.79 -4.77
C ASP A 535 27.50 18.40 -5.62
N ARG A 536 27.49 17.19 -6.18
CA ARG A 536 28.52 16.72 -7.10
C ARG A 536 28.04 16.74 -8.55
N TRP A 537 28.97 17.03 -9.45
CA TRP A 537 28.70 17.12 -10.88
C TRP A 537 29.85 16.51 -11.67
N GLU A 538 29.48 15.70 -12.68
CA GLU A 538 30.45 15.06 -13.55
C GLU A 538 30.89 16.00 -14.67
N GLY A 539 32.14 16.47 -14.55
CA GLY A 539 32.85 17.24 -15.56
C GLY A 539 33.73 16.41 -16.49
N GLY A 540 34.46 17.11 -17.36
CA GLY A 540 35.39 16.52 -18.31
C GLY A 540 34.73 15.92 -19.55
N THR A 541 35.55 15.71 -20.58
CA THR A 541 35.14 15.12 -21.85
C THR A 541 35.21 13.60 -21.79
N ARG A 542 34.14 12.95 -22.21
CA ARG A 542 34.00 11.49 -22.19
C ARG A 542 33.17 10.97 -23.35
N VAL A 543 33.35 9.68 -23.59
CA VAL A 543 32.66 8.90 -24.59
C VAL A 543 32.11 7.66 -23.92
N ASN A 544 30.79 7.49 -23.96
CA ASN A 544 30.13 6.27 -23.51
C ASN A 544 29.76 5.46 -24.74
N PHE A 545 29.94 4.14 -24.69
CA PHE A 545 29.50 3.24 -25.74
C PHE A 545 28.93 1.97 -25.13
N GLY A 546 27.96 1.39 -25.81
CA GLY A 546 27.34 0.16 -25.38
C GLY A 546 26.54 -0.49 -26.48
N LEU A 547 26.11 -1.72 -26.21
CA LEU A 547 25.30 -2.52 -27.09
C LEU A 547 24.09 -3.01 -26.31
N ARG A 548 22.90 -2.80 -26.87
CA ARG A 548 21.67 -3.39 -26.38
C ARG A 548 21.16 -4.43 -27.37
N TYR A 549 20.76 -5.58 -26.86
CA TYR A 549 20.14 -6.66 -27.61
C TYR A 549 18.76 -6.96 -27.03
N ASN A 550 17.73 -6.86 -27.86
CA ASN A 550 16.37 -7.24 -27.49
C ASN A 550 15.94 -8.44 -28.34
N LEU A 551 15.42 -9.47 -27.69
CA LEU A 551 14.85 -10.66 -28.33
C LEU A 551 13.41 -10.82 -27.85
N TYR A 552 12.48 -10.73 -28.79
CA TYR A 552 11.05 -10.96 -28.56
C TYR A 552 10.60 -12.17 -29.36
N THR A 553 10.01 -13.14 -28.69
CA THR A 553 9.35 -14.31 -29.29
C THR A 553 7.99 -14.51 -28.61
N ASP A 554 7.21 -15.51 -29.02
CA ASP A 554 5.94 -15.86 -28.36
C ASP A 554 6.07 -16.09 -26.85
N ASN A 555 7.18 -16.71 -26.42
CA ASN A 555 7.36 -17.19 -25.05
C ASN A 555 8.61 -16.63 -24.37
N ILE A 556 9.48 -15.91 -25.08
CA ILE A 556 10.75 -15.40 -24.54
C ILE A 556 10.83 -13.91 -24.81
N ASN A 557 11.03 -13.13 -23.75
CA ASN A 557 11.42 -11.74 -23.81
C ASN A 557 12.80 -11.62 -23.14
N MET A 558 13.80 -11.15 -23.88
CA MET A 558 15.15 -10.96 -23.36
C MET A 558 15.68 -9.57 -23.73
N ILE A 559 16.26 -8.88 -22.76
CA ILE A 559 16.97 -7.62 -22.93
C ILE A 559 18.37 -7.79 -22.33
N ALA A 560 19.40 -7.60 -23.14
CA ALA A 560 20.77 -7.60 -22.67
C ALA A 560 21.44 -6.28 -23.03
N THR A 561 22.08 -5.62 -22.06
CA THR A 561 22.84 -4.40 -22.27
C THR A 561 24.25 -4.59 -21.72
N ILE A 562 25.25 -4.12 -22.45
CA ILE A 562 26.65 -4.08 -22.01
C ILE A 562 27.31 -2.80 -22.51
N GLY A 563 28.16 -2.19 -21.71
CA GLY A 563 28.87 -1.01 -22.16
C GLY A 563 29.90 -0.46 -21.19
N GLN A 564 30.60 0.57 -21.64
CA GLN A 564 31.74 1.17 -20.96
C GLN A 564 31.78 2.68 -21.26
N SER A 565 32.39 3.43 -20.36
CA SER A 565 32.68 4.85 -20.52
C SER A 565 34.20 5.09 -20.52
N VAL A 566 34.67 5.96 -21.42
CA VAL A 566 36.07 6.34 -21.54
C VAL A 566 36.19 7.87 -21.49
N ARG A 567 37.00 8.37 -20.58
CA ARG A 567 37.35 9.78 -20.41
C ARG A 567 38.63 10.11 -21.18
N LEU A 568 38.66 11.30 -21.76
CA LEU A 568 39.87 11.83 -22.41
C LEU A 568 40.91 12.30 -21.38
N ASN A 569 40.45 12.90 -20.28
CA ASN A 569 41.29 13.41 -19.20
C ASN A 569 41.10 12.58 -17.93
N ASN A 570 42.20 12.37 -17.19
CA ASN A 570 42.15 11.70 -15.90
C ASN A 570 41.82 12.71 -14.79
N THR A 571 40.53 12.98 -14.59
CA THR A 571 40.04 13.76 -13.45
C THR A 571 39.34 12.82 -12.48
N GLU A 572 40.05 12.39 -11.44
CA GLU A 572 39.46 11.56 -10.38
C GLU A 572 38.50 12.42 -9.56
N THR A 573 37.21 12.30 -9.89
CA THR A 573 36.09 12.98 -9.21
C THR A 573 35.20 12.00 -8.46
N PHE A 574 35.43 10.70 -8.65
CA PHE A 574 34.61 9.63 -8.10
C PHE A 574 35.43 8.81 -7.09
N PRO A 575 34.78 8.27 -6.05
CA PRO A 575 35.43 7.42 -5.06
C PRO A 575 36.18 6.24 -5.72
N VAL A 576 37.36 5.94 -5.19
CA VAL A 576 38.14 4.76 -5.60
C VAL A 576 37.33 3.51 -5.29
N GLY A 577 37.15 2.61 -6.25
CA GLY A 577 36.33 1.39 -6.09
C GLY A 577 34.88 1.54 -6.56
N SER A 578 34.47 2.73 -6.99
CA SER A 578 33.16 2.97 -7.62
C SER A 578 32.98 2.30 -8.98
N GLY A 579 34.06 1.77 -9.58
CA GLY A 579 34.08 1.22 -10.93
C GLY A 579 34.19 2.31 -12.02
N TYR A 580 34.38 3.57 -11.61
CA TYR A 580 34.49 4.72 -12.51
C TYR A 580 35.71 5.60 -12.25
N GLU A 581 36.75 5.01 -11.66
CA GLU A 581 38.07 5.61 -11.49
C GLU A 581 38.96 5.52 -12.74
N GLY A 582 39.88 6.48 -12.92
CA GLY A 582 40.80 6.50 -14.05
C GLY A 582 40.18 6.98 -15.38
N LYS A 583 40.83 6.59 -16.49
CA LYS A 583 40.42 6.94 -17.86
C LYS A 583 39.30 6.06 -18.42
N ALA A 584 39.30 4.76 -18.14
CA ALA A 584 38.23 3.87 -18.55
C ALA A 584 37.42 3.47 -17.33
N SER A 585 36.11 3.35 -17.47
CA SER A 585 35.25 2.72 -16.49
C SER A 585 35.44 1.21 -16.51
N ASP A 586 34.95 0.56 -15.47
CA ASP A 586 34.63 -0.86 -15.52
C ASP A 586 33.58 -1.15 -16.60
N LEU A 587 33.51 -2.40 -17.03
CA LEU A 587 32.49 -2.86 -17.96
C LEU A 587 31.23 -3.20 -17.16
N VAL A 588 30.11 -2.57 -17.50
CA VAL A 588 28.82 -2.79 -16.84
C VAL A 588 27.86 -3.49 -17.78
N GLY A 589 27.02 -4.36 -17.25
CA GLY A 589 26.03 -5.04 -18.04
C GLY A 589 24.85 -5.56 -17.23
N ARG A 590 23.75 -5.78 -17.95
CA ARG A 590 22.51 -6.33 -17.44
C ARG A 590 21.88 -7.27 -18.44
N ILE A 591 21.33 -8.36 -17.94
CA ILE A 591 20.57 -9.34 -18.70
C ILE A 591 19.24 -9.56 -17.98
N ASP A 592 18.14 -9.24 -18.64
CA ASP A 592 16.78 -9.55 -18.23
C ASP A 592 16.24 -10.62 -19.18
N VAL A 593 15.73 -11.73 -18.65
CA VAL A 593 15.13 -12.83 -19.43
C VAL A 593 13.85 -13.29 -18.75
N THR A 594 12.75 -13.19 -19.46
CA THR A 594 11.45 -13.74 -19.07
C THR A 594 11.06 -14.84 -20.06
N VAL A 595 10.76 -16.05 -19.58
CA VAL A 595 10.31 -17.19 -20.38
C VAL A 595 8.91 -17.61 -19.95
N GLY A 596 7.89 -17.14 -20.66
CA GLY A 596 6.48 -17.30 -20.31
C GLY A 596 6.23 -16.96 -18.84
N ASP A 597 5.47 -17.81 -18.16
CA ASP A 597 5.25 -17.68 -16.71
C ASP A 597 6.26 -18.50 -15.87
N TRP A 598 7.29 -19.09 -16.50
CA TRP A 598 8.12 -20.15 -15.90
C TRP A 598 9.48 -19.68 -15.42
N VAL A 599 10.04 -18.63 -16.03
CA VAL A 599 11.38 -18.12 -15.67
C VAL A 599 11.34 -16.61 -15.73
N ASP A 600 11.80 -15.98 -14.66
CA ASP A 600 12.19 -14.59 -14.60
C ASP A 600 13.62 -14.53 -14.08
N TYR A 601 14.53 -13.99 -14.87
CA TYR A 601 15.96 -13.94 -14.59
C TYR A 601 16.49 -12.54 -14.83
N VAL A 602 17.11 -11.96 -13.81
CA VAL A 602 17.80 -10.67 -13.89
C VAL A 602 19.22 -10.88 -13.40
N HIS A 603 20.19 -10.46 -14.21
CA HIS A 603 21.60 -10.51 -13.85
C HIS A 603 22.27 -9.19 -14.18
N ARG A 604 22.78 -8.52 -13.15
CA ARG A 604 23.55 -7.29 -13.26
C ARG A 604 24.98 -7.56 -12.83
N PHE A 605 25.93 -7.07 -13.61
CA PHE A 605 27.33 -7.30 -13.33
C PHE A 605 28.21 -6.11 -13.65
N ARG A 606 29.32 -6.00 -12.93
CA ARG A 606 30.41 -5.06 -13.19
C ARG A 606 31.73 -5.80 -13.21
N LEU A 607 32.49 -5.65 -14.30
CA LEU A 607 33.80 -6.26 -14.48
C LEU A 607 34.90 -5.19 -14.45
N ASP A 608 35.93 -5.45 -13.65
CA ASP A 608 37.12 -4.61 -13.57
C ASP A 608 37.74 -4.39 -14.95
N LYS A 609 37.97 -3.13 -15.32
CA LYS A 609 38.48 -2.74 -16.65
C LYS A 609 39.83 -3.34 -17.06
N ARG A 610 40.64 -3.85 -16.11
CA ARG A 610 41.98 -4.39 -16.38
C ARG A 610 42.01 -5.91 -16.23
N THR A 611 41.42 -6.41 -15.17
CA THR A 611 41.52 -7.83 -14.76
C THR A 611 40.30 -8.65 -15.18
N PHE A 612 39.20 -7.99 -15.57
CA PHE A 612 37.89 -8.61 -15.81
C PHE A 612 37.35 -9.40 -14.62
N GLN A 613 37.86 -9.14 -13.41
CA GLN A 613 37.29 -9.67 -12.19
C GLN A 613 35.91 -9.08 -11.95
N LEU A 614 34.99 -9.92 -11.45
CA LEU A 614 33.63 -9.55 -11.17
C LEU A 614 33.58 -8.76 -9.85
N ARG A 615 33.37 -7.44 -9.96
CA ARG A 615 33.30 -6.50 -8.82
C ARG A 615 31.89 -6.35 -8.27
N ARG A 616 30.90 -6.54 -9.13
CA ARG A 616 29.50 -6.65 -8.74
C ARG A 616 28.88 -7.82 -9.47
N ASN A 617 28.14 -8.64 -8.73
CA ASN A 617 27.34 -9.73 -9.25
C ASN A 617 26.01 -9.77 -8.52
N GLU A 618 24.94 -9.34 -9.20
CA GLU A 618 23.59 -9.39 -8.67
C GLU A 618 22.78 -10.32 -9.58
N LEU A 619 22.36 -11.46 -9.06
CA LEU A 619 21.55 -12.45 -9.76
C LEU A 619 20.23 -12.62 -9.02
N ILE A 620 19.13 -12.47 -9.74
CA ILE A 620 17.77 -12.74 -9.27
C ILE A 620 17.16 -13.73 -10.25
N LEU A 621 16.75 -14.89 -9.76
CA LEU A 621 16.09 -15.93 -10.54
C LEU A 621 14.81 -16.31 -9.81
N SER A 622 13.68 -16.26 -10.50
CA SER A 622 12.41 -16.86 -10.10
C SER A 622 12.02 -17.87 -11.16
N THR A 623 11.79 -19.12 -10.78
CA THR A 623 11.50 -20.18 -11.75
C THR A 623 10.51 -21.21 -11.23
N GLY A 624 9.81 -21.83 -12.16
CA GLY A 624 8.92 -22.95 -11.94
C GLY A 624 7.47 -22.63 -12.31
N PRO A 625 6.62 -23.67 -12.39
CA PRO A 625 5.21 -23.55 -12.73
C PRO A 625 4.41 -22.89 -11.60
N ASP A 626 3.12 -22.61 -11.82
CA ASP A 626 2.27 -21.96 -10.81
C ASP A 626 2.11 -22.76 -9.51
N TRP A 627 2.28 -24.08 -9.55
CA TRP A 627 2.23 -24.94 -8.35
C TRP A 627 3.55 -24.99 -7.57
N LEU A 628 4.67 -24.58 -8.18
CA LEU A 628 6.00 -24.55 -7.55
C LEU A 628 6.81 -23.37 -8.09
N LYS A 629 7.00 -22.35 -7.25
CA LYS A 629 7.91 -21.24 -7.53
C LYS A 629 9.13 -21.36 -6.63
N LEU A 630 10.30 -21.34 -7.25
CA LEU A 630 11.61 -21.29 -6.60
C LEU A 630 12.23 -19.93 -6.90
N SER A 631 12.80 -19.28 -5.90
CA SER A 631 13.54 -18.04 -6.07
C SER A 631 14.95 -18.14 -5.50
N VAL A 632 15.90 -17.54 -6.21
CA VAL A 632 17.30 -17.40 -5.78
C VAL A 632 17.71 -15.97 -6.01
N ARG A 633 18.27 -15.34 -4.98
CA ARG A 633 18.92 -14.04 -5.02
C ARG A 633 20.36 -14.21 -4.60
N TYR A 634 21.30 -13.75 -5.39
CA TYR A 634 22.72 -13.70 -5.05
C TYR A 634 23.21 -12.27 -5.24
N LEU A 635 23.92 -11.76 -4.24
CA LEU A 635 24.55 -10.45 -4.27
C LEU A 635 26.00 -10.62 -3.86
N ASP A 636 26.92 -10.16 -4.69
CA ASP A 636 28.35 -10.06 -4.39
C ASP A 636 28.82 -8.66 -4.77
N LEU A 637 29.17 -7.89 -3.75
CA LEU A 637 29.74 -6.55 -3.86
C LEU A 637 31.17 -6.62 -3.33
N ASP A 638 32.12 -6.59 -4.26
CA ASP A 638 33.56 -6.55 -4.01
C ASP A 638 34.11 -5.15 -4.31
N LEU A 639 34.10 -4.33 -3.27
CA LEU A 639 34.75 -3.03 -3.17
C LEU A 639 36.19 -3.30 -2.72
N ASN A 640 37.11 -3.25 -3.68
CA ASN A 640 38.52 -3.53 -3.44
C ASN A 640 39.07 -2.66 -2.27
N ASP A 641 39.94 -3.25 -1.46
CA ASP A 641 40.69 -2.64 -0.34
C ASP A 641 40.03 -2.54 1.05
N GLY A 642 38.83 -3.10 1.28
CA GLY A 642 38.29 -3.37 2.63
C GLY A 642 38.04 -2.15 3.54
N SER A 643 38.44 -0.96 3.11
CA SER A 643 38.02 0.32 3.68
C SER A 643 36.65 0.67 3.11
N ARG A 644 35.71 1.12 3.95
CA ARG A 644 34.60 2.00 3.51
C ARG A 644 35.13 2.86 2.38
N LEU A 645 34.57 2.76 1.16
CA LEU A 645 35.08 3.51 0.01
C LEU A 645 35.31 4.95 0.49
N ILE A 646 36.54 5.47 0.38
CA ILE A 646 36.81 6.84 0.85
C ILE A 646 35.89 7.76 0.04
N GLY A 647 34.83 8.26 0.68
CA GLY A 647 33.77 9.04 0.05
C GLY A 647 32.45 8.32 -0.26
N THR A 648 32.19 7.08 0.17
CA THR A 648 30.83 6.47 0.15
C THR A 648 30.51 5.66 1.40
N GLU A 649 29.22 5.41 1.61
CA GLU A 649 28.67 4.56 2.69
C GLU A 649 28.49 3.08 2.27
N LEU A 650 28.90 2.67 1.07
CA LEU A 650 28.79 1.27 0.63
C LEU A 650 29.89 0.39 1.25
N GLU A 651 29.51 -0.83 1.62
CA GLU A 651 30.37 -1.83 2.24
C GLU A 651 30.37 -3.16 1.45
N ASN A 652 31.41 -3.97 1.66
CA ASN A 652 31.52 -5.30 1.06
C ASN A 652 30.41 -6.20 1.57
N ARG A 653 29.70 -6.87 0.64
CA ARG A 653 28.56 -7.72 0.97
C ARG A 653 28.51 -8.92 0.06
N ARG A 654 28.41 -10.12 0.63
CA ARG A 654 28.14 -11.34 -0.13
C ARG A 654 27.01 -12.12 0.51
N GLU A 655 25.87 -12.18 -0.18
CA GLU A 655 24.66 -12.79 0.35
C GLU A 655 24.00 -13.71 -0.66
N ILE A 656 23.38 -14.77 -0.15
CA ILE A 656 22.46 -15.62 -0.89
C ILE A 656 21.13 -15.69 -0.16
N GLY A 657 20.06 -15.44 -0.90
CA GLY A 657 18.69 -15.66 -0.50
C GLY A 657 18.08 -16.76 -1.36
N THR A 658 17.37 -17.70 -0.75
CA THR A 658 16.59 -18.71 -1.47
C THR A 658 15.16 -18.68 -0.96
N GLY A 659 14.19 -18.78 -1.86
CA GLY A 659 12.78 -18.86 -1.52
C GLY A 659 12.11 -20.02 -2.26
N MET A 660 11.05 -20.55 -1.66
CA MET A 660 10.24 -21.60 -2.23
C MET A 660 8.78 -21.34 -1.87
N LYS A 661 7.89 -21.48 -2.86
CA LYS A 661 6.44 -21.50 -2.67
C LYS A 661 5.85 -22.69 -3.43
N ILE A 662 5.17 -23.57 -2.70
CA ILE A 662 4.50 -24.75 -3.23
C ILE A 662 3.00 -24.57 -3.01
N ASN A 663 2.21 -24.54 -4.07
CA ASN A 663 0.76 -24.61 -3.98
C ASN A 663 0.35 -26.08 -4.18
N PHE A 664 0.04 -26.80 -3.10
CA PHE A 664 -0.31 -28.22 -3.17
C PHE A 664 -1.66 -28.44 -3.87
N ASP A 665 -2.57 -27.49 -3.68
CA ASP A 665 -3.86 -27.40 -4.36
C ASP A 665 -4.27 -25.92 -4.49
N LYS A 666 -5.55 -25.66 -4.81
CA LYS A 666 -6.07 -24.28 -4.96
C LYS A 666 -6.14 -23.48 -3.66
N LYS A 667 -6.04 -24.15 -2.50
CA LYS A 667 -6.29 -23.56 -1.18
C LYS A 667 -5.05 -23.56 -0.28
N TRP A 668 -4.17 -24.55 -0.41
CA TRP A 668 -2.99 -24.72 0.44
C TRP A 668 -1.71 -24.29 -0.26
N ALA A 669 -0.94 -23.44 0.42
CA ALA A 669 0.41 -23.06 0.04
C ALA A 669 1.39 -23.28 1.19
N LEU A 670 2.54 -23.88 0.89
CA LEU A 670 3.73 -23.86 1.75
C LEU A 670 4.70 -22.84 1.18
N GLN A 671 5.26 -22.00 2.03
CA GLN A 671 6.31 -21.07 1.68
C GLN A 671 7.50 -21.24 2.63
N GLY A 672 8.68 -20.88 2.17
CA GLY A 672 9.83 -20.73 3.04
C GLY A 672 10.91 -19.93 2.36
N SER A 673 11.73 -19.26 3.17
CA SER A 673 12.90 -18.55 2.69
C SER A 673 14.09 -18.75 3.63
N TRP A 674 15.28 -18.54 3.09
CA TRP A 674 16.53 -18.61 3.81
C TRP A 674 17.49 -17.57 3.25
N ILE A 675 18.05 -16.76 4.13
CA ILE A 675 19.00 -15.71 3.78
C ILE A 675 20.29 -15.93 4.57
N LYS A 676 21.42 -15.97 3.85
CA LYS A 676 22.75 -16.16 4.42
C LYS A 676 23.71 -15.10 3.93
N ASP A 677 24.43 -14.50 4.87
CA ASP A 677 25.67 -13.78 4.64
C ASP A 677 26.80 -14.80 4.44
N ILE A 678 27.25 -14.91 3.19
CA ILE A 678 28.34 -15.78 2.76
C ILE A 678 29.69 -15.18 3.18
N LEU A 679 29.82 -13.84 3.18
CA LEU A 679 31.07 -13.16 3.51
C LEU A 679 31.48 -13.45 4.95
N ASN A 680 30.53 -13.36 5.88
CA ASN A 680 30.76 -13.61 7.31
C ASN A 680 30.42 -15.04 7.78
N ASP A 681 30.02 -15.91 6.85
CA ASP A 681 29.50 -17.27 7.13
C ASP A 681 28.38 -17.31 8.19
N LYS A 682 27.47 -16.33 8.15
CA LYS A 682 26.36 -16.19 9.10
C LYS A 682 25.02 -16.30 8.41
N THR A 683 24.13 -17.13 8.95
CA THR A 683 22.71 -17.08 8.52
C THR A 683 22.09 -15.81 9.05
N ILE A 684 21.34 -15.07 8.23
CA ILE A 684 20.63 -13.85 8.63
C ILE A 684 19.25 -14.24 9.17
N SER A 685 18.50 -14.99 8.37
CA SER A 685 17.18 -15.49 8.74
C SER A 685 16.80 -16.75 7.96
N TYR A 686 15.83 -17.49 8.49
CA TYR A 686 14.99 -18.37 7.71
C TYR A 686 13.56 -18.32 8.20
N ASP A 687 12.62 -18.54 7.29
CA ASP A 687 11.21 -18.64 7.58
C ASP A 687 10.58 -19.84 6.89
N ALA A 688 9.48 -20.31 7.47
CA ALA A 688 8.60 -21.30 6.88
C ALA A 688 7.16 -20.93 7.24
N GLY A 689 6.26 -21.01 6.27
CA GLY A 689 4.86 -20.66 6.42
C GLY A 689 3.94 -21.65 5.73
N LEU A 690 2.84 -22.01 6.40
CA LEU A 690 1.72 -22.74 5.83
C LEU A 690 0.53 -21.79 5.76
N VAL A 691 -0.03 -21.63 4.57
CA VAL A 691 -1.17 -20.77 4.30
C VAL A 691 -2.29 -21.60 3.71
N TYR A 692 -3.48 -21.45 4.26
CA TYR A 692 -4.74 -21.92 3.71
C TYR A 692 -5.60 -20.71 3.35
N HIS A 693 -6.07 -20.66 2.11
CA HIS A 693 -6.95 -19.60 1.63
C HIS A 693 -8.08 -20.23 0.82
N ASP A 694 -9.33 -19.95 1.21
CA ASP A 694 -10.49 -20.26 0.40
C ASP A 694 -11.45 -19.06 0.30
N ASP A 695 -12.64 -19.31 -0.22
CA ASP A 695 -13.61 -18.26 -0.49
C ASP A 695 -14.10 -17.53 0.77
N CYS A 696 -13.94 -18.09 1.97
CA CYS A 696 -14.50 -17.57 3.23
C CYS A 696 -13.55 -17.58 4.45
N LEU A 697 -12.42 -18.27 4.39
CA LEU A 697 -11.43 -18.42 5.47
C LEU A 697 -10.01 -18.22 4.93
N GLU A 698 -9.21 -17.43 5.66
CA GLU A 698 -7.75 -17.45 5.56
C GLU A 698 -7.16 -17.92 6.89
N PHE A 699 -6.25 -18.89 6.82
CA PHE A 699 -5.47 -19.37 7.96
C PHE A 699 -4.00 -19.37 7.59
N GLY A 700 -3.16 -18.78 8.45
CA GLY A 700 -1.72 -18.74 8.29
C GLY A 700 -1.01 -19.19 9.56
N LEU A 701 -0.03 -20.06 9.40
CA LEU A 701 0.94 -20.42 10.43
C LEU A 701 2.33 -20.15 9.87
N SER A 702 3.09 -19.25 10.48
CA SER A 702 4.49 -19.03 10.07
C SER A 702 5.44 -19.12 11.25
N TYR A 703 6.66 -19.55 10.96
CA TYR A 703 7.79 -19.57 11.85
C TYR A 703 8.91 -18.75 11.20
N GLU A 704 9.48 -17.81 11.93
CA GLU A 704 10.68 -17.07 11.54
C GLU A 704 11.76 -17.25 12.61
N ARG A 705 12.99 -17.48 12.17
CA ARG A 705 14.19 -17.35 12.99
C ARG A 705 15.07 -16.25 12.42
N ARG A 706 15.32 -15.23 13.22
CA ARG A 706 16.33 -14.20 12.97
C ARG A 706 17.57 -14.47 13.82
N PHE A 707 18.74 -14.32 13.21
CA PHE A 707 20.04 -14.52 13.87
C PHE A 707 20.79 -13.22 14.13
N THR A 708 20.33 -12.10 13.54
CA THR A 708 20.93 -10.80 13.73
C THR A 708 20.58 -10.22 15.10
N THR A 709 21.51 -9.42 15.61
CA THR A 709 21.38 -8.60 16.83
C THR A 709 21.49 -7.14 16.44
N ASP A 710 20.68 -6.29 17.06
CA ASP A 710 20.82 -4.83 16.95
C ASP A 710 20.54 -4.24 18.33
N ARG A 711 21.57 -3.64 18.96
CA ARG A 711 21.49 -3.02 20.28
C ARG A 711 20.75 -3.89 21.31
N ASP A 712 19.53 -3.51 21.70
CA ASP A 712 18.71 -4.22 22.70
C ASP A 712 17.82 -5.34 22.11
N ILE A 713 17.89 -5.57 20.79
CA ILE A 713 17.19 -6.62 20.03
C ILE A 713 18.09 -7.84 19.85
N ALA A 714 17.71 -8.94 20.51
CA ALA A 714 18.41 -10.22 20.45
C ALA A 714 17.94 -11.11 19.28
N PRO A 715 18.64 -12.22 18.96
CA PRO A 715 18.19 -13.16 17.95
C PRO A 715 16.86 -13.79 18.35
N SER A 716 15.86 -13.70 17.48
CA SER A 716 14.49 -14.04 17.83
C SER A 716 13.95 -15.23 17.03
N SER A 717 13.18 -16.08 17.71
CA SER A 717 12.30 -17.07 17.07
C SER A 717 10.87 -16.65 17.29
N THR A 718 10.12 -16.48 16.21
CA THR A 718 8.72 -16.08 16.26
C THR A 718 7.85 -17.09 15.54
N VAL A 719 6.77 -17.50 16.20
CA VAL A 719 5.65 -18.23 15.58
C VAL A 719 4.48 -17.27 15.48
N HIS A 720 3.97 -17.03 14.28
CA HIS A 720 2.76 -16.25 14.03
C HIS A 720 1.61 -17.15 13.64
N PHE A 721 0.42 -16.81 14.15
CA PHE A 721 -0.84 -17.35 13.70
C PHE A 721 -1.69 -16.21 13.13
N ARG A 722 -2.33 -16.47 12.00
CA ARG A 722 -3.27 -15.55 11.35
C ARG A 722 -4.56 -16.31 11.07
N ILE A 723 -5.69 -15.71 11.41
CA ILE A 723 -7.01 -16.23 11.06
C ILE A 723 -7.89 -15.06 10.60
N ILE A 724 -8.50 -15.19 9.42
CA ILE A 724 -9.45 -14.23 8.88
C ILE A 724 -10.71 -14.99 8.50
N LEU A 725 -11.82 -14.61 9.12
CA LEU A 725 -13.16 -15.10 8.79
C LEU A 725 -13.86 -14.00 8.00
N LYS A 726 -14.11 -14.21 6.70
CA LYS A 726 -14.80 -13.20 5.88
C LYS A 726 -16.20 -12.90 6.46
N ASN A 727 -16.66 -11.65 6.33
CA ASN A 727 -18.00 -11.21 6.76
C ASN A 727 -18.24 -11.19 8.29
N LEU A 728 -17.21 -11.44 9.13
CA LEU A 728 -17.29 -11.30 10.60
C LEU A 728 -16.55 -10.08 11.16
N GLY A 729 -16.23 -9.10 10.31
CA GLY A 729 -15.52 -7.88 10.69
C GLY A 729 -14.50 -7.48 9.64
#